data_AF-A0A373N1B8-F1
#
_entry.id   AF-A0A373N1B8-F1
#
_cell.length_a   1.000
_cell.length_b   1.000
_cell.length_c   1.000
_cell.angle_alpha   90.00
_cell.angle_beta   90.00
_cell.angle_gamma   90.00
#
_symmetry.space_group_name_H-M   'P 1'
#
loop_
_entity.id
_entity.type
_entity.pdbx_description
1 polymer ?
#
loop_
_entity_poly.entity_id
_entity_poly.type
_entity_poly.pdbx_seq_one_letter_code
_entity_poly.pdbx_strand_id
1 'polypeptide(L)'
;MGKFTPLDFNKYAALARQAAAEGCVLLKNENEALPLRKGDKVAVFGRIAFHYYKSGLGSGGLVNTKYVVGILDALKEEKDITLDENLLGTYEKWIEKNPYDEGQGWGKVPWSQKEMELTDEIVESAKGADAAIVVVGRTAGEDQDNKNEAGSYLLTDTEKEMVEKVSKAFARTIVVLNVGNIIDMKWVKECNPAAVLYVWQGGQEGGNGVADVLMGRVNPCGKLTDTIAENIEDYPSQSCFGDLTRNEYKEDIYVGYRYFETFAKEKVLYPFGFGLSYTTFAVTAEAEEKDVDNVTVTATVENTGKTDGKEVVQVYVKAPQGVLGKPSRALVGFAKTGVLAPGAKETLTIDVTKESFASYDDSGATGHKSCYVLEEGSYEFYVGSDVRSAAFAGAYEQPFKVVEILTEAMAPVEAFERMKAVPGEDGTLKPGYEAAPLRTVDPIERMKENRMEPITYTGDKGYKLGDVLDKKVTMEEFVAQLSDEDLICIFRGEGMCSPKVTPGTAAAFGGLTPELQEFGIPAACCTDGPSGLRFDCGTRAFSMPNGTLLGCTFDLPLVEDLYEMAGREMRQNRVDALLGPGMNIHRNPLNGRNFEYISEDPYLTGWISAVQILGMEKSDVTGTIKHFCANNQESNRHHVDAVVSERALREIYLKGYEIAVKEGGARSIMSTYGPVNGIWTAGNYDLLTTILRGEWNYDGFVMTDWWAMSNREGYEATKTTHAPMVSAGNDVFMVCTDCSDMGQDDVKEALENGEITRGDLQRNAMNVLHFILGTPSILRFLDRISEEEKEAQEQMGDNDFVAADLVTYEADPATGDVVIDASAWNTKKGNSEVCGVTILADKMGTYDIEIEMKSDLEDLAQLPVTVYIDNIVKTMISIRGTKGEWIKETRDLGFFFGPNHYLKLYFGANGLELGKIRLKLREGMEVLSKHEE
;
A
#
# COMPACT_ATOMS: atom_id res chain seq x y z
N MET A 1 -12.97 8.77 -21.41
CA MET A 1 -13.22 8.98 -19.98
C MET A 1 -14.70 8.82 -19.70
N GLY A 2 -15.03 8.14 -18.61
CA GLY A 2 -16.37 7.75 -18.22
C GLY A 2 -17.20 8.88 -17.61
N LYS A 3 -18.49 8.57 -17.38
CA LYS A 3 -19.43 9.45 -16.67
C LYS A 3 -19.10 9.43 -15.17
N PHE A 4 -19.04 10.60 -14.54
CA PHE A 4 -18.90 10.71 -13.09
C PHE A 4 -20.03 9.96 -12.37
N THR A 5 -19.67 9.17 -11.37
CA THR A 5 -20.64 8.44 -10.53
C THR A 5 -20.40 8.82 -9.07
N PRO A 6 -21.41 9.35 -8.37
CA PRO A 6 -21.26 9.73 -6.96
C PRO A 6 -20.83 8.57 -6.06
N LEU A 7 -20.14 8.92 -4.97
CA LEU A 7 -19.72 8.00 -3.93
C LEU A 7 -20.91 7.60 -3.04
N ASP A 8 -21.09 6.30 -2.83
CA ASP A 8 -22.05 5.76 -1.86
C ASP A 8 -21.29 5.25 -0.63
N PHE A 9 -21.25 6.07 0.42
CA PHE A 9 -20.57 5.73 1.68
C PHE A 9 -21.17 4.51 2.38
N ASN A 10 -22.46 4.22 2.22
CA ASN A 10 -23.07 3.04 2.84
C ASN A 10 -22.62 1.77 2.12
N LYS A 11 -22.56 1.81 0.78
CA LYS A 11 -21.99 0.70 -0.01
C LYS A 11 -20.51 0.51 0.33
N TYR A 12 -19.75 1.59 0.45
CA TYR A 12 -18.32 1.53 0.80
C TYR A 12 -18.10 0.89 2.19
N ALA A 13 -18.85 1.33 3.20
CA ALA A 13 -18.83 0.74 4.53
C ALA A 13 -19.24 -0.74 4.53
N ALA A 14 -20.30 -1.11 3.78
CA ALA A 14 -20.74 -2.49 3.67
C ALA A 14 -19.67 -3.41 3.04
N LEU A 15 -19.04 -2.95 1.95
CA LEU A 15 -17.96 -3.70 1.29
C LEU A 15 -16.73 -3.83 2.18
N ALA A 16 -16.32 -2.76 2.88
CA ALA A 16 -15.19 -2.81 3.81
C ALA A 16 -15.45 -3.75 4.99
N ARG A 17 -16.67 -3.73 5.55
CA ARG A 17 -17.11 -4.67 6.59
C ARG A 17 -17.11 -6.11 6.09
N GLN A 18 -17.60 -6.34 4.87
CA GLN A 18 -17.59 -7.66 4.24
C GLN A 18 -16.16 -8.15 4.01
N ALA A 19 -15.28 -7.33 3.46
CA ALA A 19 -13.86 -7.65 3.30
C ALA A 19 -13.19 -7.97 4.64
N ALA A 20 -13.47 -7.19 5.69
CA ALA A 20 -12.97 -7.46 7.03
C ALA A 20 -13.44 -8.81 7.58
N ALA A 21 -14.71 -9.19 7.37
CA ALA A 21 -15.24 -10.48 7.79
C ALA A 21 -14.69 -11.65 6.95
N GLU A 22 -14.63 -11.49 5.62
CA GLU A 22 -14.19 -12.54 4.69
C GLU A 22 -12.67 -12.74 4.66
N GLY A 23 -11.90 -11.75 5.13
CA GLY A 23 -10.45 -11.86 5.34
C GLY A 23 -10.05 -12.44 6.69
N CYS A 24 -10.99 -12.62 7.63
CA CYS A 24 -10.72 -13.29 8.90
C CYS A 24 -10.36 -14.77 8.66
N VAL A 25 -9.24 -15.22 9.22
CA VAL A 25 -8.74 -16.59 9.05
C VAL A 25 -8.84 -17.37 10.36
N LEU A 26 -9.77 -18.32 10.40
CA LEU A 26 -9.96 -19.20 11.56
C LEU A 26 -8.94 -20.35 11.51
N LEU A 27 -8.05 -20.43 12.50
CA LEU A 27 -7.00 -21.45 12.53
C LEU A 27 -7.34 -22.66 13.39
N LYS A 28 -8.14 -22.43 14.44
CA LYS A 28 -8.56 -23.45 15.39
C LYS A 28 -9.97 -23.15 15.88
N ASN A 29 -10.81 -24.17 16.02
CA ASN A 29 -12.14 -24.07 16.64
C ASN A 29 -12.60 -25.41 17.22
N GLU A 30 -12.11 -25.76 18.40
CA GLU A 30 -12.48 -26.98 19.11
C GLU A 30 -13.79 -26.81 19.89
N ASN A 31 -14.57 -27.89 20.00
CA ASN A 31 -15.81 -27.95 20.78
C ASN A 31 -16.85 -26.87 20.42
N GLU A 32 -16.84 -26.42 19.16
CA GLU A 32 -17.73 -25.35 18.68
C GLU A 32 -17.65 -24.11 19.58
N ALA A 33 -16.41 -23.71 19.94
CA ALA A 33 -16.15 -22.53 20.76
C ALA A 33 -16.67 -21.25 20.09
N LEU A 34 -16.45 -21.14 18.78
CA LEU A 34 -17.12 -20.20 17.89
C LEU A 34 -18.16 -20.93 16.99
N PRO A 35 -19.24 -20.24 16.58
CA PRO A 35 -19.57 -18.85 16.91
C PRO A 35 -20.04 -18.66 18.36
N LEU A 36 -20.06 -17.40 18.81
CA LEU A 36 -20.76 -16.99 20.03
C LEU A 36 -22.25 -17.29 19.90
N ARG A 37 -22.88 -17.66 21.02
CA ARG A 37 -24.25 -18.14 21.06
C ARG A 37 -25.14 -17.09 21.68
N LYS A 38 -26.38 -17.05 21.23
CA LYS A 38 -27.40 -16.20 21.85
C LYS A 38 -27.56 -16.53 23.32
N GLY A 39 -27.46 -15.51 24.17
CA GLY A 39 -27.51 -15.58 25.62
C GLY A 39 -26.16 -15.76 26.29
N ASP A 40 -25.06 -15.94 25.54
CA ASP A 40 -23.72 -16.05 26.12
C ASP A 40 -23.40 -14.77 26.91
N LYS A 41 -22.89 -14.96 28.13
CA LYS A 41 -22.12 -13.94 28.82
C LYS A 41 -20.65 -14.05 28.39
N VAL A 42 -20.04 -12.96 27.95
CA VAL A 42 -18.70 -12.95 27.35
C VAL A 42 -17.75 -12.07 28.16
N ALA A 43 -16.62 -12.64 28.58
CA ALA A 43 -15.53 -11.92 29.21
C ALA A 43 -14.50 -11.51 28.14
N VAL A 44 -14.20 -10.21 28.02
CA VAL A 44 -13.22 -9.70 27.04
C VAL A 44 -11.95 -9.29 27.76
N PHE A 45 -10.85 -9.95 27.42
CA PHE A 45 -9.49 -9.72 27.91
C PHE A 45 -8.60 -9.14 26.82
N GLY A 46 -7.50 -8.54 27.25
CA GLY A 46 -6.50 -7.89 26.40
C GLY A 46 -6.79 -6.41 26.24
N ARG A 47 -5.83 -5.55 26.61
CA ARG A 47 -6.00 -4.09 26.60
C ARG A 47 -6.24 -3.52 25.21
N ILE A 48 -5.89 -4.26 24.15
CA ILE A 48 -6.04 -3.80 22.78
C ILE A 48 -7.49 -3.90 22.29
N ALA A 49 -8.35 -4.67 22.98
CA ALA A 49 -9.79 -4.66 22.71
C ALA A 49 -10.38 -3.24 22.83
N PHE A 50 -9.78 -2.39 23.68
CA PHE A 50 -10.17 -1.00 23.92
C PHE A 50 -9.50 0.00 22.97
N HIS A 51 -8.47 -0.41 22.22
CA HIS A 51 -7.68 0.46 21.34
C HIS A 51 -7.31 -0.32 20.07
N TYR A 52 -8.32 -0.62 19.27
CA TYR A 52 -8.20 -1.45 18.07
C TYR A 52 -7.17 -0.90 17.08
N TYR A 53 -6.28 -1.77 16.57
CA TYR A 53 -5.41 -1.44 15.46
C TYR A 53 -6.18 -1.54 14.14
N LYS A 54 -6.58 -0.39 13.59
CA LYS A 54 -7.24 -0.31 12.28
C LYS A 54 -6.28 -0.52 11.09
N SER A 55 -4.99 -0.25 11.28
CA SER A 55 -3.96 -0.25 10.23
C SER A 55 -2.56 -0.44 10.84
N GLY A 56 -1.56 -0.61 9.96
CA GLY A 56 -0.16 -0.40 10.28
C GLY A 56 0.14 1.09 10.52
N LEU A 57 1.44 1.39 10.65
CA LEU A 57 2.00 2.72 10.83
C LEU A 57 2.66 3.20 9.52
N GLY A 58 3.01 4.48 9.47
CA GLY A 58 3.64 5.09 8.30
C GLY A 58 2.63 5.56 7.26
N SER A 59 3.10 5.78 6.04
CA SER A 59 2.33 6.36 4.92
C SER A 59 0.99 5.64 4.70
N GLY A 60 0.99 4.31 4.68
CA GLY A 60 -0.18 3.46 4.51
C GLY A 60 -1.12 3.34 5.72
N GLY A 61 -0.90 4.07 6.82
CA GLY A 61 -1.69 3.99 8.06
C GLY A 61 -2.25 5.31 8.60
N LEU A 62 -1.96 6.43 7.93
CA LEU A 62 -2.27 7.80 8.39
C LEU A 62 -3.58 8.37 7.82
N VAL A 63 -4.54 7.51 7.48
CA VAL A 63 -5.87 7.94 7.04
C VAL A 63 -6.63 8.58 8.21
N ASN A 64 -7.00 9.85 8.06
CA ASN A 64 -7.92 10.53 8.95
C ASN A 64 -9.33 10.04 8.62
N THR A 65 -10.03 9.39 9.55
CA THR A 65 -11.38 8.85 9.30
C THR A 65 -12.44 9.48 10.19
N LYS A 66 -13.70 9.41 9.77
CA LYS A 66 -14.86 9.94 10.51
C LYS A 66 -15.10 9.18 11.82
N TYR A 67 -14.80 7.89 11.84
CA TYR A 67 -14.98 7.01 13.00
C TYR A 67 -14.12 5.77 12.83
N VAL A 68 -13.95 5.00 13.91
CA VAL A 68 -13.40 3.65 13.89
C VAL A 68 -14.25 2.81 14.82
N VAL A 69 -14.75 1.68 14.35
CA VAL A 69 -15.45 0.70 15.20
C VAL A 69 -14.46 -0.40 15.57
N GLY A 70 -14.05 -0.44 16.83
CA GLY A 70 -13.23 -1.52 17.38
C GLY A 70 -14.03 -2.78 17.67
N ILE A 71 -13.33 -3.88 17.96
CA ILE A 71 -13.96 -5.18 18.26
C ILE A 71 -14.88 -5.07 19.49
N LEU A 72 -14.40 -4.43 20.57
CA LEU A 72 -15.21 -4.24 21.77
C LEU A 72 -16.40 -3.31 21.53
N ASP A 73 -16.24 -2.27 20.70
CA ASP A 73 -17.34 -1.34 20.35
C ASP A 73 -18.46 -2.08 19.64
N ALA A 74 -18.11 -2.91 18.65
CA ALA A 74 -19.09 -3.74 17.94
C ALA A 74 -19.78 -4.74 18.87
N LEU A 75 -19.04 -5.41 19.75
CA LEU A 75 -19.60 -6.35 20.72
C LEU A 75 -20.52 -5.68 21.76
N LYS A 76 -20.27 -4.42 22.14
CA LYS A 76 -21.16 -3.65 23.04
C LYS A 76 -22.53 -3.38 22.42
N GLU A 77 -22.61 -3.30 21.09
CA GLU A 77 -23.87 -3.11 20.35
C GLU A 77 -24.64 -4.44 20.12
N GLU A 78 -24.03 -5.60 20.41
CA GLU A 78 -24.66 -6.90 20.23
C GLU A 78 -25.70 -7.19 21.31
N LYS A 79 -26.96 -7.32 20.90
CA LYS A 79 -28.09 -7.57 21.82
C LYS A 79 -28.29 -9.03 22.20
N ASP A 80 -27.66 -9.94 21.46
CA ASP A 80 -27.80 -11.37 21.66
C ASP A 80 -26.78 -11.93 22.65
N ILE A 81 -25.81 -11.13 23.12
CA ILE A 81 -24.85 -11.50 24.17
C ILE A 81 -24.87 -10.46 25.29
N THR A 82 -24.19 -10.77 26.39
CA THR A 82 -23.93 -9.79 27.45
C THR A 82 -22.44 -9.78 27.77
N LEU A 83 -21.86 -8.60 27.98
CA LEU A 83 -20.44 -8.49 28.34
C LEU A 83 -20.24 -8.50 29.86
N ASP A 84 -19.09 -8.99 30.32
CA ASP A 84 -18.73 -8.88 31.74
C ASP A 84 -18.28 -7.45 32.09
N GLU A 85 -19.25 -6.62 32.50
CA GLU A 85 -19.03 -5.21 32.86
C GLU A 85 -18.04 -5.00 34.02
N ASN A 86 -17.90 -5.97 34.93
CA ASN A 86 -16.94 -5.84 36.03
C ASN A 86 -15.50 -5.95 35.50
N LEU A 87 -15.26 -6.89 34.59
CA LEU A 87 -13.97 -7.03 33.91
C LEU A 87 -13.68 -5.81 33.03
N LEU A 88 -14.65 -5.34 32.25
CA LEU A 88 -14.49 -4.13 31.43
C LEU A 88 -14.10 -2.92 32.28
N GLY A 89 -14.84 -2.67 33.37
CA GLY A 89 -14.53 -1.57 34.30
C GLY A 89 -13.19 -1.73 35.04
N THR A 90 -12.63 -2.95 35.11
CA THR A 90 -11.29 -3.20 35.64
C THR A 90 -10.22 -2.77 34.64
N TYR A 91 -10.36 -3.16 33.37
CA TYR A 91 -9.46 -2.70 32.30
C TYR A 91 -9.51 -1.18 32.12
N GLU A 92 -10.69 -0.57 32.11
CA GLU A 92 -10.85 0.89 31.95
C GLU A 92 -10.07 1.66 33.03
N LYS A 93 -10.22 1.29 34.30
CA LYS A 93 -9.46 1.88 35.42
C LYS A 93 -7.95 1.66 35.34
N TRP A 94 -7.52 0.55 34.74
CA TRP A 94 -6.11 0.27 34.55
C TRP A 94 -5.55 1.09 33.39
N ILE A 95 -6.28 1.21 32.28
CA ILE A 95 -5.92 2.02 31.10
C ILE A 95 -5.83 3.49 31.45
N GLU A 96 -6.70 4.03 32.32
CA GLU A 96 -6.58 5.40 32.83
C GLU A 96 -5.21 5.70 33.46
N LYS A 97 -4.58 4.68 34.05
CA LYS A 97 -3.25 4.77 34.68
C LYS A 97 -2.11 4.32 33.78
N ASN A 98 -2.43 3.64 32.69
CA ASN A 98 -1.49 3.09 31.71
C ASN A 98 -2.04 3.44 30.31
N PRO A 99 -2.03 4.74 29.94
CA PRO A 99 -2.60 5.19 28.69
C PRO A 99 -1.89 4.54 27.50
N TYR A 100 -2.57 4.56 26.34
CA TYR A 100 -1.96 4.13 25.09
C TYR A 100 -0.71 4.96 24.78
N ASP A 101 0.38 4.27 24.46
CA ASP A 101 1.64 4.89 24.06
C ASP A 101 1.61 5.20 22.56
N GLU A 102 1.42 6.48 22.24
CA GLU A 102 1.44 7.01 20.88
C GLU A 102 2.85 7.18 20.32
N GLY A 103 3.90 6.94 21.11
CA GLY A 103 5.27 7.26 20.74
C GLY A 103 5.49 8.76 20.52
N GLN A 104 6.71 9.12 20.12
CA GLN A 104 7.07 10.51 19.80
C GLN A 104 7.81 10.58 18.45
N GLY A 105 7.08 10.97 17.40
CA GLY A 105 7.63 11.15 16.05
C GLY A 105 7.36 9.98 15.10
N TRP A 106 7.97 10.03 13.91
CA TRP A 106 7.79 9.03 12.86
C TRP A 106 8.33 7.65 13.27
N GLY A 107 7.51 6.61 13.06
CA GLY A 107 7.88 5.22 13.35
C GLY A 107 8.18 4.94 14.83
N LYS A 108 7.77 5.81 15.77
CA LYS A 108 8.08 5.66 17.20
C LYS A 108 6.93 5.10 18.05
N VAL A 109 5.76 4.87 17.47
CA VAL A 109 4.68 4.14 18.15
C VAL A 109 5.17 2.71 18.41
N PRO A 110 5.14 2.20 19.64
CA PRO A 110 5.47 0.82 19.93
C PRO A 110 4.55 -0.15 19.18
N TRP A 111 5.14 -1.21 18.63
CA TRP A 111 4.43 -2.20 17.81
C TRP A 111 3.55 -3.17 18.61
N SER A 112 3.69 -3.17 19.93
CA SER A 112 2.72 -3.70 20.87
C SER A 112 2.58 -2.72 22.04
N GLN A 113 1.43 -2.75 22.70
CA GLN A 113 1.19 -1.97 23.91
C GLN A 113 1.43 -2.84 25.15
N LYS A 114 1.81 -2.20 26.27
CA LYS A 114 1.94 -2.90 27.55
C LYS A 114 0.59 -3.51 27.94
N GLU A 115 0.58 -4.81 28.22
CA GLU A 115 -0.61 -5.53 28.67
C GLU A 115 -0.83 -5.40 30.19
N MET A 116 -2.08 -5.54 30.62
CA MET A 116 -2.45 -5.60 32.04
C MET A 116 -2.12 -6.99 32.60
N GLU A 117 -1.32 -7.03 33.66
CA GLU A 117 -1.08 -8.25 34.42
C GLU A 117 -2.39 -8.76 35.04
N LEU A 118 -2.73 -10.03 34.80
CA LEU A 118 -3.93 -10.66 35.35
C LEU A 118 -3.63 -11.39 36.66
N THR A 119 -4.25 -10.95 37.75
CA THR A 119 -4.24 -11.73 39.01
C THR A 119 -5.29 -12.83 38.95
N ASP A 120 -5.12 -13.87 39.77
CA ASP A 120 -6.07 -14.99 39.84
C ASP A 120 -7.47 -14.49 40.27
N GLU A 121 -7.56 -13.45 41.10
CA GLU A 121 -8.83 -12.84 41.49
C GLU A 121 -9.56 -12.18 40.32
N ILE A 122 -8.83 -11.53 39.39
CA ILE A 122 -9.43 -10.92 38.19
C ILE A 122 -10.04 -12.02 37.32
N VAL A 123 -9.28 -13.09 37.07
CA VAL A 123 -9.74 -14.23 36.26
C VAL A 123 -10.92 -14.94 36.93
N GLU A 124 -10.85 -15.16 38.25
CA GLU A 124 -11.93 -15.79 39.02
C GLU A 124 -13.21 -14.95 38.99
N SER A 125 -13.10 -13.62 39.05
CA SER A 125 -14.27 -12.72 39.00
C SER A 125 -15.04 -12.80 37.68
N ALA A 126 -14.35 -13.18 36.59
CA ALA A 126 -14.92 -13.31 35.26
C ALA A 126 -15.43 -14.74 34.94
N LYS A 127 -15.18 -15.74 35.79
CA LYS A 127 -15.57 -17.17 35.53
C LYS A 127 -17.07 -17.41 35.37
N GLY A 128 -17.91 -16.45 35.72
CA GLY A 128 -19.34 -16.50 35.43
C GLY A 128 -19.70 -16.32 33.95
N ALA A 129 -18.75 -16.01 33.07
CA ALA A 129 -18.95 -15.90 31.64
C ALA A 129 -18.89 -17.27 30.93
N ASP A 130 -19.71 -17.45 29.90
CA ASP A 130 -19.82 -18.66 29.08
C ASP A 130 -18.69 -18.80 28.05
N ALA A 131 -18.11 -17.67 27.65
CA ALA A 131 -16.96 -17.59 26.74
C ALA A 131 -16.01 -16.46 27.15
N ALA A 132 -14.73 -16.63 26.83
CA ALA A 132 -13.71 -15.61 27.01
C ALA A 132 -13.07 -15.27 25.67
N ILE A 133 -13.00 -13.99 25.34
CA ILE A 133 -12.25 -13.47 24.19
C ILE A 133 -10.96 -12.85 24.72
N VAL A 134 -9.82 -13.24 24.16
CA VAL A 134 -8.52 -12.63 24.44
C VAL A 134 -8.04 -11.94 23.16
N VAL A 135 -7.93 -10.62 23.18
CA VAL A 135 -7.44 -9.87 22.01
C VAL A 135 -5.94 -9.59 22.17
N VAL A 136 -5.14 -10.09 21.22
CA VAL A 136 -3.70 -9.82 21.13
C VAL A 136 -3.46 -8.86 19.97
N GLY A 137 -2.66 -7.82 20.22
CA GLY A 137 -2.48 -6.71 19.29
C GLY A 137 -1.05 -6.55 18.81
N ARG A 138 -0.85 -6.40 17.51
CA ARG A 138 0.41 -5.95 16.92
C ARG A 138 0.15 -4.94 15.81
N THR A 139 0.99 -3.92 15.74
CA THR A 139 1.14 -3.10 14.55
C THR A 139 2.57 -3.21 14.01
N ALA A 140 2.81 -2.66 12.83
CA ALA A 140 4.13 -2.60 12.20
C ALA A 140 4.13 -1.43 11.23
N GLY A 141 5.27 -1.11 10.63
CA GLY A 141 5.35 0.02 9.71
C GLY A 141 6.71 0.13 9.04
N GLU A 142 6.92 1.30 8.45
CA GLU A 142 8.10 1.61 7.65
C GLU A 142 9.37 1.81 8.48
N ASP A 143 10.53 1.68 7.80
CA ASP A 143 11.89 1.97 8.29
C ASP A 143 12.43 1.04 9.38
N GLN A 144 11.65 0.08 9.85
CA GLN A 144 12.03 -0.90 10.86
C GLN A 144 11.44 -2.27 10.49
N ASP A 145 12.10 -3.35 10.90
CA ASP A 145 11.56 -4.71 10.78
C ASP A 145 11.12 -5.28 12.14
N ASN A 146 10.24 -6.27 12.10
CA ASN A 146 9.90 -7.07 13.26
C ASN A 146 11.12 -7.85 13.72
N LYS A 147 11.12 -8.19 15.00
CA LYS A 147 12.21 -8.93 15.62
C LYS A 147 11.65 -10.21 16.20
N ASN A 148 12.47 -11.26 16.21
CA ASN A 148 12.20 -12.47 16.96
C ASN A 148 12.35 -12.23 18.47
N GLU A 149 11.53 -11.32 19.01
CA GLU A 149 11.59 -10.79 20.36
C GLU A 149 10.15 -10.66 20.92
N ALA A 150 10.05 -10.70 22.26
CA ALA A 150 8.81 -10.47 22.99
C ALA A 150 8.21 -9.09 22.68
N GLY A 151 6.93 -9.04 22.29
CA GLY A 151 6.23 -7.80 21.92
C GLY A 151 6.36 -7.42 20.43
N SER A 152 7.09 -8.20 19.65
CA SER A 152 7.12 -8.09 18.18
C SER A 152 6.58 -9.41 17.59
N TYR A 153 7.44 -10.26 17.03
CA TYR A 153 7.04 -11.57 16.51
C TYR A 153 6.58 -12.53 17.61
N LEU A 154 7.13 -12.43 18.82
CA LEU A 154 6.74 -13.28 19.96
C LEU A 154 5.69 -12.56 20.84
N LEU A 155 4.86 -13.36 21.52
CA LEU A 155 4.08 -12.85 22.65
C LEU A 155 5.04 -12.33 23.75
N THR A 156 4.62 -11.27 24.44
CA THR A 156 5.26 -10.89 25.71
C THR A 156 4.95 -11.94 26.79
N ASP A 157 5.77 -11.97 27.84
CA ASP A 157 5.52 -12.87 28.98
C ASP A 157 4.13 -12.62 29.59
N THR A 158 3.72 -11.35 29.73
CA THR A 158 2.40 -10.98 30.25
C THR A 158 1.26 -11.43 29.35
N GLU A 159 1.39 -11.31 28.03
CA GLU A 159 0.38 -11.79 27.08
C GLU A 159 0.27 -13.32 27.10
N LYS A 160 1.41 -14.01 27.12
CA LYS A 160 1.45 -15.48 27.19
C LYS A 160 0.80 -15.97 28.49
N GLU A 161 1.14 -15.35 29.62
CA GLU A 161 0.54 -15.67 30.91
C GLU A 161 -0.98 -15.40 30.92
N MET A 162 -1.42 -14.29 30.32
CA MET A 162 -2.84 -13.99 30.14
C MET A 162 -3.54 -15.09 29.34
N VAL A 163 -3.03 -15.44 28.16
CA VAL A 163 -3.63 -16.48 27.30
C VAL A 163 -3.67 -17.83 28.04
N GLU A 164 -2.60 -18.20 28.75
CA GLU A 164 -2.53 -19.44 29.52
C GLU A 164 -3.54 -19.46 30.69
N LYS A 165 -3.60 -18.40 31.48
CA LYS A 165 -4.54 -18.28 32.63
C LYS A 165 -5.99 -18.34 32.17
N VAL A 166 -6.34 -17.59 31.13
CA VAL A 166 -7.71 -17.55 30.58
C VAL A 166 -8.07 -18.90 29.96
N SER A 167 -7.17 -19.51 29.17
CA SER A 167 -7.40 -20.83 28.56
C SER A 167 -7.61 -21.95 29.59
N LYS A 168 -6.96 -21.87 30.75
CA LYS A 168 -7.19 -22.79 31.87
C LYS A 168 -8.52 -22.53 32.61
N ALA A 169 -8.95 -21.28 32.66
CA ALA A 169 -10.15 -20.88 33.41
C ALA A 169 -11.46 -21.06 32.63
N PHE A 170 -11.42 -20.93 31.29
CA PHE A 170 -12.61 -20.97 30.43
C PHE A 170 -12.51 -22.08 29.38
N ALA A 171 -13.57 -22.89 29.26
CA ALA A 171 -13.66 -23.94 28.25
C ALA A 171 -13.77 -23.39 26.82
N ARG A 172 -14.36 -22.19 26.66
CA ARG A 172 -14.50 -21.48 25.37
C ARG A 172 -13.63 -20.23 25.38
N THR A 173 -12.31 -20.43 25.39
CA THR A 173 -11.34 -19.34 25.21
C THR A 173 -11.05 -19.14 23.72
N ILE A 174 -11.32 -17.94 23.24
CA ILE A 174 -11.19 -17.52 21.85
C ILE A 174 -10.09 -16.46 21.79
N VAL A 175 -8.97 -16.75 21.13
CA VAL A 175 -7.90 -15.78 20.92
C VAL A 175 -8.09 -15.10 19.58
N VAL A 176 -8.20 -13.78 19.60
CA VAL A 176 -8.39 -12.92 18.43
C VAL A 176 -7.11 -12.11 18.20
N LEU A 177 -6.50 -12.29 17.03
CA LEU A 177 -5.23 -11.66 16.67
C LEU A 177 -5.48 -10.44 15.78
N ASN A 178 -5.48 -9.26 16.39
CA ASN A 178 -5.53 -7.97 15.72
C ASN A 178 -4.09 -7.52 15.40
N VAL A 179 -3.52 -8.14 14.36
CA VAL A 179 -2.10 -8.03 14.01
C VAL A 179 -1.92 -7.65 12.54
N GLY A 180 -0.88 -6.88 12.21
CA GLY A 180 -0.60 -6.52 10.81
C GLY A 180 0.04 -7.66 10.00
N ASN A 181 0.87 -8.48 10.64
CA ASN A 181 1.69 -9.52 10.01
C ASN A 181 1.52 -10.86 10.73
N ILE A 182 2.06 -11.93 10.15
CA ILE A 182 2.25 -13.22 10.84
C ILE A 182 3.14 -13.02 12.08
N ILE A 183 2.74 -13.64 13.19
CA ILE A 183 3.52 -13.74 14.44
C ILE A 183 3.80 -15.20 14.78
N ASP A 184 4.63 -15.46 15.79
CA ASP A 184 4.81 -16.80 16.34
C ASP A 184 3.46 -17.41 16.74
N MET A 185 3.30 -18.70 16.48
CA MET A 185 2.08 -19.45 16.77
C MET A 185 2.34 -20.69 17.65
N LYS A 186 3.57 -20.91 18.14
CA LYS A 186 3.88 -22.04 19.04
C LYS A 186 3.05 -22.00 20.32
N TRP A 187 2.77 -20.80 20.83
CA TRP A 187 1.93 -20.58 22.00
C TRP A 187 0.53 -21.22 21.87
N VAL A 188 0.01 -21.48 20.65
CA VAL A 188 -1.27 -22.19 20.49
C VAL A 188 -1.19 -23.61 21.05
N LYS A 189 -0.08 -24.33 20.82
CA LYS A 189 0.13 -25.67 21.39
C LYS A 189 0.34 -25.60 22.91
N GLU A 190 1.04 -24.56 23.38
CA GLU A 190 1.44 -24.42 24.79
C GLU A 190 0.28 -23.97 25.69
N CYS A 191 -0.48 -22.96 25.26
CA CYS A 191 -1.61 -22.39 26.01
C CYS A 191 -2.94 -23.08 25.70
N ASN A 192 -3.03 -23.78 24.55
CA ASN A 192 -4.18 -24.56 24.09
C ASN A 192 -5.55 -23.85 24.20
N PRO A 193 -5.73 -22.66 23.61
CA PRO A 193 -7.04 -22.03 23.52
C PRO A 193 -8.01 -22.87 22.70
N ALA A 194 -9.32 -22.70 22.91
CA ALA A 194 -10.35 -23.45 22.18
C ALA A 194 -10.51 -22.96 20.73
N ALA A 195 -10.33 -21.66 20.49
CA ALA A 195 -10.34 -21.09 19.14
C ALA A 195 -9.24 -20.03 18.95
N VAL A 196 -8.77 -19.89 17.71
CA VAL A 196 -7.78 -18.88 17.29
C VAL A 196 -8.21 -18.29 15.95
N LEU A 197 -8.33 -16.96 15.90
CA LEU A 197 -8.80 -16.21 14.74
C LEU A 197 -7.84 -15.06 14.43
N TYR A 198 -7.23 -15.07 13.23
CA TYR A 198 -6.61 -13.88 12.67
C TYR A 198 -7.70 -12.95 12.15
N VAL A 199 -7.72 -11.72 12.67
CA VAL A 199 -8.66 -10.68 12.21
C VAL A 199 -7.96 -9.50 11.55
N TRP A 200 -6.62 -9.56 11.50
CA TRP A 200 -5.75 -8.57 10.89
C TRP A 200 -6.05 -7.15 11.35
N GLN A 201 -6.01 -6.18 10.43
CA GLN A 201 -6.32 -4.78 10.64
C GLN A 201 -7.31 -4.34 9.54
N GLY A 202 -8.58 -4.19 9.92
CA GLY A 202 -9.73 -4.13 9.02
C GLY A 202 -10.25 -2.71 8.72
N GLY A 203 -9.46 -1.67 8.98
CA GLY A 203 -9.89 -0.29 8.76
C GLY A 203 -11.02 0.17 9.69
N GLN A 204 -11.81 1.14 9.26
CA GLN A 204 -12.84 1.77 10.10
C GLN A 204 -14.03 0.86 10.45
N GLU A 205 -14.28 -0.16 9.63
CA GLU A 205 -15.34 -1.16 9.81
C GLU A 205 -14.83 -2.48 10.39
N GLY A 206 -13.54 -2.56 10.74
CA GLY A 206 -12.88 -3.81 11.14
C GLY A 206 -13.59 -4.52 12.29
N GLY A 207 -13.95 -3.80 13.36
CA GLY A 207 -14.67 -4.36 14.50
C GLY A 207 -16.03 -4.94 14.13
N ASN A 208 -16.77 -4.29 13.23
CA ASN A 208 -18.07 -4.78 12.74
C ASN A 208 -17.92 -6.08 11.95
N GLY A 209 -16.92 -6.17 11.06
CA GLY A 209 -16.63 -7.39 10.31
C GLY A 209 -16.20 -8.55 11.23
N VAL A 210 -15.39 -8.26 12.24
CA VAL A 210 -15.00 -9.25 13.26
C VAL A 210 -16.20 -9.72 14.07
N ALA A 211 -17.08 -8.81 14.49
CA ALA A 211 -18.30 -9.18 15.20
C ALA A 211 -19.22 -10.07 14.34
N ASP A 212 -19.32 -9.83 13.03
CA ASP A 212 -20.08 -10.70 12.13
C ASP A 212 -19.57 -12.13 12.12
N VAL A 213 -18.25 -12.32 12.14
CA VAL A 213 -17.62 -13.64 12.23
C VAL A 213 -17.87 -14.24 13.61
N LEU A 214 -17.54 -13.51 14.68
CA LEU A 214 -17.71 -14.00 16.06
C LEU A 214 -19.15 -14.42 16.36
N MET A 215 -20.14 -13.69 15.83
CA MET A 215 -21.56 -13.98 16.02
C MET A 215 -22.13 -15.00 15.02
N GLY A 216 -21.34 -15.47 14.06
CA GLY A 216 -21.76 -16.43 13.04
C GLY A 216 -22.72 -15.87 11.98
N ARG A 217 -22.82 -14.53 11.85
CA ARG A 217 -23.55 -13.89 10.73
C ARG A 217 -22.79 -14.05 9.42
N VAL A 218 -21.46 -14.02 9.50
CA VAL A 218 -20.56 -14.42 8.42
C VAL A 218 -19.82 -15.66 8.89
N ASN A 219 -19.90 -16.74 8.12
CA ASN A 219 -19.08 -17.91 8.35
C ASN A 219 -17.64 -17.62 7.87
N PRO A 220 -16.61 -17.78 8.71
CA PRO A 220 -15.23 -17.49 8.30
C PRO A 220 -14.85 -18.30 7.08
N CYS A 221 -14.27 -17.61 6.10
CA CYS A 221 -13.87 -18.17 4.82
C CYS A 221 -12.55 -17.58 4.31
N GLY A 222 -11.84 -16.81 5.13
CA GLY A 222 -10.51 -16.32 4.80
C GLY A 222 -9.49 -17.46 4.85
N LYS A 223 -8.46 -17.36 4.01
CA LYS A 223 -7.37 -18.33 3.87
C LYS A 223 -6.02 -17.63 4.05
N LEU A 224 -5.06 -18.27 4.71
CA LEU A 224 -3.73 -17.71 4.90
C LEU A 224 -3.06 -17.42 3.55
N THR A 225 -2.48 -16.22 3.40
CA THR A 225 -1.64 -15.87 2.26
C THR A 225 -0.16 -16.19 2.47
N ASP A 226 0.21 -16.66 3.66
CA ASP A 226 1.58 -17.01 4.04
C ASP A 226 1.61 -18.34 4.79
N THR A 227 2.73 -19.05 4.68
CA THR A 227 2.97 -20.26 5.47
C THR A 227 3.41 -19.87 6.89
N ILE A 228 2.77 -20.44 7.91
CA ILE A 228 3.19 -20.27 9.31
C ILE A 228 4.04 -21.47 9.73
N ALA A 229 5.35 -21.25 9.86
CA ALA A 229 6.31 -22.25 10.33
C ALA A 229 6.33 -22.36 11.87
N GLU A 230 6.92 -23.44 12.38
CA GLU A 230 7.06 -23.68 13.82
C GLU A 230 8.11 -22.75 14.46
N ASN A 231 9.21 -22.46 13.78
CA ASN A 231 10.21 -21.51 14.25
C ASN A 231 10.57 -20.50 13.17
N ILE A 232 11.04 -19.32 13.57
CA ILE A 232 11.46 -18.31 12.60
C ILE A 232 12.68 -18.76 11.79
N GLU A 233 13.54 -19.60 12.39
CA GLU A 233 14.72 -20.20 11.76
C GLU A 233 14.37 -21.23 10.68
N ASP A 234 13.11 -21.64 10.59
CA ASP A 234 12.65 -22.60 9.59
C ASP A 234 12.34 -21.96 8.23
N TYR A 235 12.12 -20.64 8.19
CA TYR A 235 11.91 -19.90 6.94
C TYR A 235 13.20 -19.86 6.11
N PRO A 236 13.13 -20.10 4.79
CA PRO A 236 14.32 -20.27 3.96
C PRO A 236 15.13 -18.97 3.79
N SER A 237 14.49 -17.82 3.96
CA SER A 237 15.11 -16.49 3.88
C SER A 237 15.79 -16.07 5.18
N GLN A 238 15.53 -16.74 6.32
CA GLN A 238 15.98 -16.27 7.64
C GLN A 238 17.50 -16.17 7.77
N SER A 239 18.27 -17.05 7.13
CA SER A 239 19.74 -16.98 7.17
C SER A 239 20.34 -15.82 6.35
N CYS A 240 19.51 -15.12 5.59
CA CYS A 240 19.90 -14.06 4.66
C CYS A 240 18.86 -12.92 4.66
N PHE A 241 18.35 -12.60 5.84
CA PHE A 241 17.45 -11.48 6.11
C PHE A 241 17.97 -10.71 7.34
N GLY A 242 17.79 -9.40 7.33
CA GLY A 242 18.19 -8.50 8.41
C GLY A 242 19.61 -7.95 8.30
N ASP A 243 20.38 -8.33 7.26
CA ASP A 243 21.67 -7.69 6.99
C ASP A 243 21.43 -6.25 6.51
N LEU A 244 22.20 -5.30 7.04
CA LEU A 244 22.01 -3.88 6.74
C LEU A 244 22.76 -3.43 5.48
N THR A 245 23.60 -4.28 4.89
CA THR A 245 24.39 -3.97 3.71
C THR A 245 23.86 -4.72 2.50
N ARG A 246 23.64 -6.03 2.62
CA ARG A 246 23.23 -6.87 1.49
C ARG A 246 22.56 -8.16 1.95
N ASN A 247 21.55 -8.59 1.21
CA ASN A 247 20.89 -9.88 1.39
C ASN A 247 21.08 -10.73 0.13
N GLU A 248 21.77 -11.87 0.26
CA GLU A 248 21.87 -12.89 -0.78
C GLU A 248 20.59 -13.73 -0.77
N TYR A 249 19.80 -13.71 -1.84
CA TYR A 249 18.51 -14.42 -1.93
C TYR A 249 18.75 -15.90 -2.26
N LYS A 250 19.40 -16.61 -1.32
CA LYS A 250 19.86 -18.00 -1.48
C LYS A 250 18.72 -18.97 -1.67
N GLU A 251 17.54 -18.65 -1.17
CA GLU A 251 16.35 -19.47 -1.35
C GLU A 251 15.82 -19.47 -2.78
N ASP A 252 16.23 -18.50 -3.62
CA ASP A 252 15.84 -18.39 -5.02
C ASP A 252 14.31 -18.45 -5.20
N ILE A 253 13.78 -19.28 -6.11
CA ILE A 253 12.34 -19.48 -6.28
C ILE A 253 11.65 -20.19 -5.11
N TYR A 254 12.40 -20.73 -4.13
CA TYR A 254 11.85 -21.48 -3.00
C TYR A 254 11.50 -20.52 -1.85
N VAL A 255 10.63 -19.54 -2.11
CA VAL A 255 10.06 -18.64 -1.10
C VAL A 255 8.78 -19.25 -0.51
N GLY A 256 8.62 -19.17 0.81
CA GLY A 256 7.39 -19.61 1.49
C GLY A 256 7.04 -21.08 1.23
N TYR A 257 5.78 -21.37 0.88
CA TYR A 257 5.31 -22.73 0.62
C TYR A 257 6.06 -23.44 -0.50
N ARG A 258 6.66 -22.72 -1.46
CA ARG A 258 7.51 -23.33 -2.50
C ARG A 258 8.69 -24.06 -1.89
N TYR A 259 9.25 -23.56 -0.78
CA TYR A 259 10.25 -24.27 0.02
C TYR A 259 9.63 -25.35 0.90
N PHE A 260 8.66 -24.99 1.74
CA PHE A 260 8.15 -25.91 2.76
C PHE A 260 7.52 -27.16 2.16
N GLU A 261 6.72 -27.02 1.10
CA GLU A 261 6.08 -28.16 0.45
C GLU A 261 7.02 -28.99 -0.41
N THR A 262 8.22 -28.48 -0.70
CA THR A 262 9.24 -29.20 -1.46
C THR A 262 10.22 -29.93 -0.53
N PHE A 263 10.62 -29.32 0.59
CA PHE A 263 11.77 -29.79 1.38
C PHE A 263 11.49 -30.03 2.87
N ALA A 264 10.47 -29.40 3.46
CA ALA A 264 10.39 -29.27 4.92
C ALA A 264 8.95 -29.21 5.45
N LYS A 265 8.10 -30.13 5.00
CA LYS A 265 6.66 -30.13 5.34
C LYS A 265 6.42 -30.24 6.84
N GLU A 266 7.26 -30.98 7.54
CA GLU A 266 7.20 -31.22 8.98
C GLU A 266 7.38 -29.96 9.83
N LYS A 267 7.95 -28.88 9.25
CA LYS A 267 8.22 -27.61 9.95
C LYS A 267 7.05 -26.62 9.95
N VAL A 268 5.95 -26.96 9.29
CA VAL A 268 4.80 -26.06 9.11
C VAL A 268 3.74 -26.33 10.16
N LEU A 269 3.28 -25.27 10.84
CA LEU A 269 2.13 -25.30 11.73
C LEU A 269 0.82 -25.14 10.94
N TYR A 270 0.76 -24.12 10.09
CA TYR A 270 -0.38 -23.83 9.23
C TYR A 270 0.11 -23.55 7.81
N PRO A 271 -0.32 -24.33 6.81
CA PRO A 271 0.21 -24.19 5.46
C PRO A 271 -0.43 -23.01 4.71
N PHE A 272 0.22 -22.57 3.63
CA PHE A 272 -0.37 -21.60 2.70
C PHE A 272 -1.76 -22.02 2.23
N GLY A 273 -2.67 -21.06 2.17
CA GLY A 273 -4.06 -21.26 1.77
C GLY A 273 -4.94 -21.89 2.84
N PHE A 274 -4.45 -22.17 4.06
CA PHE A 274 -5.25 -22.78 5.13
C PHE A 274 -6.21 -21.78 5.78
N GLY A 275 -7.41 -22.26 6.12
CA GLY A 275 -8.40 -21.52 6.90
C GLY A 275 -9.66 -22.35 7.11
N LEU A 276 -10.12 -22.42 8.36
CA LEU A 276 -11.30 -23.18 8.76
C LEU A 276 -12.59 -22.40 8.52
N SER A 277 -13.70 -23.14 8.55
CA SER A 277 -15.06 -22.64 8.48
C SER A 277 -15.89 -23.20 9.65
N TYR A 278 -17.03 -22.59 9.97
CA TYR A 278 -18.04 -23.19 10.87
C TYR A 278 -18.80 -24.35 10.21
N THR A 279 -18.65 -24.53 8.90
CA THR A 279 -19.16 -25.67 8.15
C THR A 279 -18.01 -26.48 7.54
N THR A 280 -18.33 -27.57 6.86
CA THR A 280 -17.36 -28.43 6.16
C THR A 280 -17.68 -28.50 4.68
N PHE A 281 -16.65 -28.58 3.85
CA PHE A 281 -16.80 -28.69 2.40
C PHE A 281 -16.15 -29.96 1.87
N ALA A 282 -16.76 -30.51 0.82
CA ALA A 282 -16.12 -31.51 -0.02
C ALA A 282 -15.83 -30.88 -1.38
N VAL A 283 -14.58 -31.04 -1.85
CA VAL A 283 -14.15 -30.56 -3.16
C VAL A 283 -13.83 -31.78 -4.03
N THR A 284 -14.48 -31.88 -5.18
CA THR A 284 -14.15 -32.84 -6.23
C THR A 284 -13.77 -32.08 -7.48
N ALA A 285 -12.60 -32.35 -8.04
CA ALA A 285 -12.08 -31.59 -9.17
C ALA A 285 -11.43 -32.47 -10.22
N GLU A 286 -11.49 -32.02 -11.46
CA GLU A 286 -10.83 -32.61 -12.62
C GLU A 286 -10.07 -31.50 -13.37
N ALA A 287 -8.85 -31.80 -13.79
CA ALA A 287 -8.02 -30.90 -14.58
C ALA A 287 -7.72 -31.54 -15.93
N GLU A 288 -8.10 -30.85 -17.01
CA GLU A 288 -7.97 -31.35 -18.37
C GLU A 288 -7.19 -30.37 -19.25
N GLU A 289 -6.25 -30.88 -20.03
CA GLU A 289 -5.61 -30.09 -21.09
C GLU A 289 -6.66 -29.76 -22.15
N LYS A 290 -7.00 -28.47 -22.25
CA LYS A 290 -8.00 -27.97 -23.19
C LYS A 290 -7.39 -27.81 -24.58
N ASP A 291 -6.19 -27.23 -24.64
CA ASP A 291 -5.45 -27.00 -25.87
C ASP A 291 -3.93 -26.84 -25.60
N VAL A 292 -3.19 -26.43 -26.64
CA VAL A 292 -1.73 -26.27 -26.59
C VAL A 292 -1.26 -25.21 -25.59
N ASP A 293 -2.13 -24.27 -25.19
CA ASP A 293 -1.81 -23.13 -24.34
C ASP A 293 -2.56 -23.14 -23.01
N ASN A 294 -3.63 -23.95 -22.85
CA ASN A 294 -4.53 -23.87 -21.70
C ASN A 294 -4.86 -25.22 -21.06
N VAL A 295 -5.06 -25.19 -19.75
CA VAL A 295 -5.63 -26.26 -18.93
C VAL A 295 -6.90 -25.71 -18.27
N THR A 296 -8.00 -26.45 -18.32
CA THR A 296 -9.23 -26.10 -17.61
C THR A 296 -9.38 -26.99 -16.40
N VAL A 297 -9.61 -26.37 -15.24
CA VAL A 297 -9.95 -27.05 -14.00
C VAL A 297 -11.42 -26.85 -13.71
N THR A 298 -12.15 -27.95 -13.55
CA THR A 298 -13.54 -27.94 -13.10
C THR A 298 -13.60 -28.50 -11.68
N ALA A 299 -14.05 -27.69 -10.72
CA ALA A 299 -14.15 -28.07 -9.32
C ALA A 299 -15.58 -27.90 -8.81
N THR A 300 -16.20 -29.00 -8.37
CA THR A 300 -17.48 -28.96 -7.67
C THR A 300 -17.23 -28.93 -6.17
N VAL A 301 -17.76 -27.90 -5.52
CA VAL A 301 -17.74 -27.71 -4.08
C VAL A 301 -19.13 -28.03 -3.53
N GLU A 302 -19.20 -28.90 -2.52
CA GLU A 302 -20.42 -29.19 -1.76
C GLU A 302 -20.24 -28.74 -0.32
N ASN A 303 -21.19 -27.96 0.20
CA ASN A 303 -21.27 -27.73 1.64
C ASN A 303 -21.86 -28.97 2.32
N THR A 304 -21.03 -29.72 3.04
CA THR A 304 -21.38 -30.98 3.70
C THR A 304 -21.73 -30.82 5.18
N GLY A 305 -21.58 -29.61 5.72
CA GLY A 305 -21.86 -29.34 7.12
C GLY A 305 -23.29 -28.88 7.38
N LYS A 306 -23.47 -28.03 8.39
CA LYS A 306 -24.80 -27.69 8.96
C LYS A 306 -25.17 -26.22 8.86
N THR A 307 -24.24 -25.36 8.45
CA THR A 307 -24.44 -23.92 8.33
C THR A 307 -24.00 -23.44 6.96
N ASP A 308 -24.53 -22.31 6.53
CA ASP A 308 -24.14 -21.67 5.28
C ASP A 308 -22.66 -21.28 5.32
N GLY A 309 -21.96 -21.29 4.19
CA GLY A 309 -20.58 -20.83 4.11
C GLY A 309 -20.07 -20.71 2.68
N LYS A 310 -18.89 -20.09 2.54
CA LYS A 310 -18.12 -20.04 1.31
C LYS A 310 -16.87 -20.90 1.43
N GLU A 311 -16.35 -21.37 0.32
CA GLU A 311 -15.07 -22.07 0.24
C GLU A 311 -14.22 -21.52 -0.90
N VAL A 312 -12.90 -21.58 -0.72
CA VAL A 312 -11.93 -21.21 -1.76
C VAL A 312 -11.38 -22.48 -2.38
N VAL A 313 -11.49 -22.60 -3.70
CA VAL A 313 -10.79 -23.63 -4.49
C VAL A 313 -9.47 -23.05 -4.97
N GLN A 314 -8.38 -23.76 -4.69
CA GLN A 314 -7.02 -23.39 -5.06
C GLN A 314 -6.44 -24.47 -5.98
N VAL A 315 -5.79 -24.05 -7.06
CA VAL A 315 -5.20 -24.92 -8.09
C VAL A 315 -3.69 -24.79 -8.07
N TYR A 316 -3.02 -25.91 -7.83
CA TYR A 316 -1.56 -25.99 -7.79
C TYR A 316 -1.04 -26.88 -8.90
N VAL A 317 0.05 -26.46 -9.53
CA VAL A 317 0.80 -27.29 -10.47
C VAL A 317 2.04 -27.90 -9.79
N LYS A 318 2.36 -29.14 -10.16
CA LYS A 318 3.64 -29.79 -9.92
C LYS A 318 4.27 -30.06 -11.28
N ALA A 319 5.19 -29.19 -11.66
CA ALA A 319 5.96 -29.31 -12.89
C ALA A 319 7.01 -30.43 -12.78
N PRO A 320 7.44 -31.04 -13.91
CA PRO A 320 8.57 -31.96 -13.92
C PRO A 320 9.83 -31.22 -13.46
N GLN A 321 10.68 -31.88 -12.68
CA GLN A 321 11.90 -31.27 -12.13
C GLN A 321 12.84 -30.75 -13.23
N GLY A 322 12.95 -31.50 -14.34
CA GLY A 322 13.82 -31.12 -15.45
C GLY A 322 15.28 -30.93 -15.02
N VAL A 323 16.00 -30.06 -15.73
CA VAL A 323 17.36 -29.63 -15.38
C VAL A 323 17.38 -28.39 -14.49
N LEU A 324 16.29 -27.60 -14.50
CA LEU A 324 16.18 -26.36 -13.72
C LEU A 324 15.81 -26.60 -12.25
N GLY A 325 15.11 -27.70 -11.93
CA GLY A 325 14.51 -27.94 -10.61
C GLY A 325 13.25 -27.08 -10.40
N LYS A 326 12.23 -27.64 -9.74
CA LYS A 326 10.92 -26.99 -9.56
C LYS A 326 10.37 -27.18 -8.15
N PRO A 327 9.57 -26.23 -7.64
CA PRO A 327 8.81 -26.45 -6.42
C PRO A 327 7.79 -27.58 -6.62
N SER A 328 7.46 -28.30 -5.54
CA SER A 328 6.49 -29.39 -5.57
C SER A 328 5.04 -28.89 -5.74
N ARG A 329 4.79 -27.62 -5.45
CA ARG A 329 3.51 -26.92 -5.60
C ARG A 329 3.78 -25.47 -6.02
N ALA A 330 3.04 -24.98 -7.00
CA ALA A 330 2.94 -23.55 -7.33
C ALA A 330 1.47 -23.23 -7.65
N LEU A 331 0.92 -22.20 -7.02
CA LEU A 331 -0.44 -21.71 -7.25
C LEU A 331 -0.53 -21.13 -8.67
N VAL A 332 -1.53 -21.57 -9.43
CA VAL A 332 -1.75 -21.17 -10.83
C VAL A 332 -3.19 -20.77 -11.12
N GLY A 333 -4.07 -20.84 -10.12
CA GLY A 333 -5.46 -20.44 -10.22
C GLY A 333 -6.19 -20.60 -8.90
N PHE A 334 -7.21 -19.77 -8.68
CA PHE A 334 -8.11 -19.91 -7.55
C PHE A 334 -9.48 -19.30 -7.88
N ALA A 335 -10.51 -19.73 -7.16
CA ALA A 335 -11.82 -19.11 -7.20
C ALA A 335 -12.55 -19.36 -5.88
N LYS A 336 -13.44 -18.44 -5.50
CA LYS A 336 -14.26 -18.54 -4.28
C LYS A 336 -15.71 -18.79 -4.67
N THR A 337 -16.37 -19.69 -3.96
CA THR A 337 -17.80 -19.95 -4.16
C THR A 337 -18.65 -18.77 -3.72
N GLY A 338 -19.89 -18.71 -4.20
CA GLY A 338 -20.96 -18.02 -3.50
C GLY A 338 -21.24 -18.63 -2.13
N VAL A 339 -22.24 -18.08 -1.43
CA VAL A 339 -22.70 -18.66 -0.16
C VAL A 339 -23.48 -19.95 -0.45
N LEU A 340 -22.99 -21.08 0.04
CA LEU A 340 -23.61 -22.39 -0.11
C LEU A 340 -24.36 -22.75 1.16
N ALA A 341 -25.67 -23.01 1.03
CA ALA A 341 -26.46 -23.63 2.10
C ALA A 341 -26.04 -25.10 2.33
N PRO A 342 -26.36 -25.72 3.48
CA PRO A 342 -26.12 -27.16 3.71
C PRO A 342 -26.65 -28.04 2.59
N GLY A 343 -25.78 -28.88 2.01
CA GLY A 343 -26.07 -29.76 0.88
C GLY A 343 -26.08 -29.08 -0.49
N ALA A 344 -25.95 -27.76 -0.56
CA ALA A 344 -25.83 -27.03 -1.83
C ALA A 344 -24.46 -27.26 -2.46
N LYS A 345 -24.44 -27.17 -3.80
CA LYS A 345 -23.23 -27.34 -4.61
C LYS A 345 -23.06 -26.18 -5.57
N GLU A 346 -21.81 -25.83 -5.84
CA GLU A 346 -21.42 -24.93 -6.90
C GLU A 346 -20.25 -25.54 -7.67
N THR A 347 -20.24 -25.35 -8.98
CA THR A 347 -19.14 -25.80 -9.84
C THR A 347 -18.42 -24.58 -10.37
N LEU A 348 -17.15 -24.49 -10.03
CA LEU A 348 -16.24 -23.44 -10.47
C LEU A 348 -15.43 -23.95 -11.66
N THR A 349 -15.21 -23.08 -12.64
CA THR A 349 -14.34 -23.34 -13.80
C THR A 349 -13.21 -22.34 -13.75
N ILE A 350 -11.97 -22.84 -13.70
CA ILE A 350 -10.75 -22.05 -13.58
C ILE A 350 -9.89 -22.39 -14.80
N ASP A 351 -9.68 -21.41 -15.68
CA ASP A 351 -8.80 -21.54 -16.82
C ASP A 351 -7.37 -21.12 -16.43
N VAL A 352 -6.42 -22.02 -16.67
CA VAL A 352 -5.00 -21.83 -16.36
C VAL A 352 -4.21 -21.78 -17.66
N THR A 353 -3.54 -20.66 -17.92
CA THR A 353 -2.62 -20.52 -19.06
C THR A 353 -1.31 -21.23 -18.73
N LYS A 354 -0.76 -21.99 -19.68
CA LYS A 354 0.50 -22.73 -19.48
C LYS A 354 1.72 -21.81 -19.30
N GLU A 355 1.63 -20.58 -19.80
CA GLU A 355 2.62 -19.52 -19.56
C GLU A 355 2.77 -19.19 -18.07
N SER A 356 1.66 -19.21 -17.31
CA SER A 356 1.67 -18.83 -15.88
C SER A 356 2.57 -19.71 -14.99
N PHE A 357 2.94 -20.90 -15.45
CA PHE A 357 3.82 -21.82 -14.74
C PHE A 357 5.09 -22.22 -15.53
N ALA A 358 5.42 -21.44 -16.56
CA ALA A 358 6.72 -21.55 -17.23
C ALA A 358 7.85 -21.18 -16.26
N SER A 359 9.04 -21.74 -16.51
CA SER A 359 10.24 -21.43 -15.72
C SER A 359 11.24 -20.65 -16.55
N TYR A 360 11.94 -19.71 -15.93
CA TYR A 360 12.95 -18.91 -16.60
C TYR A 360 14.31 -19.59 -16.53
N ASP A 361 14.91 -19.88 -17.69
CA ASP A 361 16.27 -20.44 -17.77
C ASP A 361 17.32 -19.32 -17.86
N ASP A 362 17.77 -18.82 -16.71
CA ASP A 362 18.85 -17.83 -16.62
C ASP A 362 20.25 -18.41 -16.89
N SER A 363 20.40 -19.74 -16.74
CA SER A 363 21.67 -20.45 -16.85
C SER A 363 22.00 -20.93 -18.26
N GLY A 364 20.99 -21.11 -19.10
CA GLY A 364 21.08 -21.82 -20.38
C GLY A 364 21.15 -23.35 -20.24
N ALA A 365 20.85 -23.91 -19.06
CA ALA A 365 20.92 -25.35 -18.80
C ALA A 365 19.98 -26.16 -19.70
N THR A 366 18.87 -25.57 -20.15
CA THR A 366 17.94 -26.20 -21.10
C THR A 366 18.40 -26.09 -22.56
N GLY A 367 19.46 -25.33 -22.82
CA GLY A 367 19.88 -24.91 -24.17
C GLY A 367 19.24 -23.60 -24.64
N HIS A 368 18.40 -22.98 -23.81
CA HIS A 368 17.61 -21.79 -24.13
C HIS A 368 17.77 -20.70 -23.07
N LYS A 369 19.00 -20.16 -22.94
CA LYS A 369 19.28 -19.07 -21.99
C LYS A 369 18.34 -17.88 -22.25
N SER A 370 17.89 -17.26 -21.17
CA SER A 370 17.01 -16.09 -21.16
C SER A 370 15.64 -16.34 -21.79
N CYS A 371 15.11 -17.55 -21.62
CA CYS A 371 13.78 -17.91 -22.11
C CYS A 371 12.90 -18.40 -20.96
N TYR A 372 11.60 -18.09 -21.04
CA TYR A 372 10.58 -18.87 -20.32
C TYR A 372 10.35 -20.18 -21.08
N VAL A 373 10.43 -21.30 -20.37
CA VAL A 373 10.31 -22.64 -20.95
C VAL A 373 9.39 -23.54 -20.13
N LEU A 374 8.75 -24.46 -20.83
CA LEU A 374 8.12 -25.64 -20.25
C LEU A 374 9.01 -26.84 -20.60
N GLU A 375 9.64 -27.42 -19.59
CA GLU A 375 10.51 -28.58 -19.77
C GLU A 375 9.69 -29.84 -20.04
N GLU A 376 10.27 -30.79 -20.77
CA GLU A 376 9.58 -32.02 -21.14
C GLU A 376 9.19 -32.84 -19.89
N GLY A 377 7.95 -33.31 -19.84
CA GLY A 377 7.47 -34.26 -18.83
C GLY A 377 6.02 -34.06 -18.40
N SER A 378 5.66 -34.76 -17.33
CA SER A 378 4.30 -34.76 -16.78
C SER A 378 4.07 -33.55 -15.89
N TYR A 379 3.06 -32.74 -16.23
CA TYR A 379 2.57 -31.64 -15.41
C TYR A 379 1.32 -32.09 -14.66
N GLU A 380 1.42 -32.20 -13.35
CA GLU A 380 0.34 -32.68 -12.48
C GLU A 380 -0.38 -31.50 -11.80
N PHE A 381 -1.71 -31.53 -11.77
CA PHE A 381 -2.54 -30.52 -11.11
C PHE A 381 -3.14 -31.08 -9.83
N TYR A 382 -3.09 -30.27 -8.78
CA TYR A 382 -3.61 -30.55 -7.45
C TYR A 382 -4.61 -29.47 -7.06
N VAL A 383 -5.82 -29.87 -6.66
CA VAL A 383 -6.93 -28.95 -6.40
C VAL A 383 -7.54 -29.24 -5.03
N GLY A 384 -7.77 -28.20 -4.23
CA GLY A 384 -8.38 -28.31 -2.90
C GLY A 384 -8.52 -26.97 -2.20
N SER A 385 -8.75 -27.01 -0.88
CA SER A 385 -9.02 -25.82 -0.06
C SER A 385 -7.77 -25.13 0.48
N ASP A 386 -6.61 -25.78 0.41
CA ASP A 386 -5.29 -25.29 0.78
C ASP A 386 -4.20 -26.15 0.11
N VAL A 387 -2.93 -25.75 0.19
CA VAL A 387 -1.83 -26.44 -0.51
C VAL A 387 -1.63 -27.91 -0.08
N ARG A 388 -2.08 -28.30 1.12
CA ARG A 388 -1.94 -29.67 1.67
C ARG A 388 -3.19 -30.52 1.49
N SER A 389 -4.37 -29.93 1.55
CA SER A 389 -5.62 -30.64 1.24
C SER A 389 -5.82 -30.85 -0.26
N ALA A 390 -5.11 -30.10 -1.10
CA ALA A 390 -5.15 -30.24 -2.56
C ALA A 390 -4.79 -31.67 -3.02
N ALA A 391 -5.77 -32.31 -3.67
CA ALA A 391 -5.67 -33.67 -4.19
C ALA A 391 -5.39 -33.66 -5.70
N PHE A 392 -4.77 -34.72 -6.20
CA PHE A 392 -4.52 -34.88 -7.64
C PHE A 392 -5.84 -34.82 -8.43
N ALA A 393 -5.92 -33.89 -9.38
CA ALA A 393 -7.10 -33.65 -10.20
C ALA A 393 -6.90 -34.03 -11.68
N GLY A 394 -5.65 -34.16 -12.13
CA GLY A 394 -5.34 -34.50 -13.51
C GLY A 394 -3.88 -34.21 -13.84
N ALA A 395 -3.44 -34.68 -14.99
CA ALA A 395 -2.11 -34.40 -15.52
C ALA A 395 -2.14 -34.44 -17.05
N TYR A 396 -1.16 -33.78 -17.65
CA TYR A 396 -0.91 -33.89 -19.08
C TYR A 396 0.60 -33.98 -19.34
N GLU A 397 0.97 -34.54 -20.49
CA GLU A 397 2.37 -34.63 -20.92
C GLU A 397 2.73 -33.43 -21.79
N GLN A 398 3.77 -32.70 -21.39
CA GLN A 398 4.24 -31.52 -22.09
C GLN A 398 5.53 -31.86 -22.84
N PRO A 399 5.57 -31.76 -24.18
CA PRO A 399 6.83 -31.70 -24.92
C PRO A 399 7.58 -30.42 -24.54
N PHE A 400 8.91 -30.41 -24.67
CA PHE A 400 9.68 -29.18 -24.45
C PHE A 400 9.13 -28.03 -25.31
N LYS A 401 8.82 -26.89 -24.69
CA LYS A 401 8.31 -25.68 -25.35
C LYS A 401 9.05 -24.46 -24.84
N VAL A 402 9.61 -23.69 -25.76
CA VAL A 402 9.98 -22.30 -25.47
C VAL A 402 8.70 -21.48 -25.50
N VAL A 403 8.35 -20.88 -24.36
CA VAL A 403 7.13 -20.06 -24.20
C VAL A 403 7.42 -18.66 -24.68
N GLU A 404 8.52 -18.08 -24.24
CA GLU A 404 8.91 -16.72 -24.58
C GLU A 404 10.44 -16.61 -24.63
N ILE A 405 10.95 -15.89 -25.62
CA ILE A 405 12.37 -15.58 -25.77
C ILE A 405 12.57 -14.14 -25.31
N LEU A 406 13.35 -13.96 -24.25
CA LEU A 406 13.65 -12.66 -23.65
C LEU A 406 15.14 -12.37 -23.77
N THR A 407 15.62 -11.41 -22.99
CA THR A 407 17.05 -11.10 -22.86
C THR A 407 17.49 -11.22 -21.40
N GLU A 408 18.79 -11.42 -21.18
CA GLU A 408 19.37 -11.32 -19.84
C GLU A 408 19.17 -9.88 -19.33
N ALA A 409 18.49 -9.72 -18.21
CA ALA A 409 18.22 -8.42 -17.60
C ALA A 409 18.28 -8.53 -16.07
N MET A 410 18.95 -7.57 -15.43
CA MET A 410 19.13 -7.54 -13.97
C MET A 410 19.79 -8.79 -13.36
N ALA A 411 20.56 -9.56 -14.12
CA ALA A 411 21.34 -10.67 -13.56
C ALA A 411 22.35 -10.16 -12.49
N PRO A 412 22.66 -10.96 -11.46
CA PRO A 412 23.53 -10.54 -10.36
C PRO A 412 24.98 -10.32 -10.82
N VAL A 413 25.65 -9.33 -10.24
CA VAL A 413 27.08 -9.06 -10.49
C VAL A 413 27.98 -9.68 -9.42
N GLU A 414 27.43 -9.98 -8.24
CA GLU A 414 28.13 -10.65 -7.16
C GLU A 414 27.82 -12.16 -7.15
N ALA A 415 28.85 -12.98 -6.94
CA ALA A 415 28.70 -14.42 -6.88
C ALA A 415 28.09 -14.85 -5.54
N PHE A 416 27.03 -15.66 -5.62
CA PHE A 416 26.45 -16.37 -4.48
C PHE A 416 25.92 -17.75 -4.92
N GLU A 417 25.66 -18.63 -3.95
CA GLU A 417 25.01 -19.92 -4.19
C GLU A 417 23.51 -19.81 -3.96
N ARG A 418 22.73 -20.38 -4.86
CA ARG A 418 21.28 -20.46 -4.80
C ARG A 418 20.80 -21.90 -4.58
N MET A 419 19.64 -22.04 -3.95
CA MET A 419 19.03 -23.33 -3.66
C MET A 419 18.50 -23.98 -4.95
N LYS A 420 18.63 -25.31 -5.02
CA LYS A 420 18.09 -26.13 -6.11
C LYS A 420 17.58 -27.46 -5.58
N ALA A 421 16.41 -27.89 -6.03
CA ALA A 421 15.89 -29.21 -5.70
C ALA A 421 16.78 -30.32 -6.29
N VAL A 422 17.25 -31.23 -5.44
CA VAL A 422 18.01 -32.42 -5.83
C VAL A 422 17.34 -33.68 -5.29
N PRO A 423 17.41 -34.81 -6.00
CA PRO A 423 16.88 -36.08 -5.50
C PRO A 423 17.71 -36.59 -4.32
N GLY A 424 17.05 -36.92 -3.21
CA GLY A 424 17.61 -37.63 -2.07
C GLY A 424 17.68 -39.14 -2.29
N GLU A 425 18.43 -39.84 -1.43
CA GLU A 425 18.62 -41.30 -1.50
C GLU A 425 17.31 -42.10 -1.40
N ASP A 426 16.29 -41.54 -0.74
CA ASP A 426 14.96 -42.12 -0.54
C ASP A 426 13.94 -41.69 -1.61
N GLY A 427 14.37 -40.95 -2.63
CA GLY A 427 13.52 -40.41 -3.69
C GLY A 427 12.75 -39.13 -3.32
N THR A 428 12.92 -38.61 -2.10
CA THR A 428 12.39 -37.29 -1.71
C THR A 428 13.27 -36.17 -2.26
N LEU A 429 12.72 -34.97 -2.45
CA LEU A 429 13.53 -33.81 -2.84
C LEU A 429 14.20 -33.20 -1.61
N LYS A 430 15.47 -32.83 -1.76
CA LYS A 430 16.27 -32.14 -0.74
C LYS A 430 16.84 -30.84 -1.31
N PRO A 431 17.15 -29.84 -0.46
CA PRO A 431 17.81 -28.64 -0.92
C PRO A 431 19.29 -28.96 -1.23
N GLY A 432 19.67 -28.79 -2.49
CA GLY A 432 21.05 -28.64 -2.94
C GLY A 432 21.35 -27.17 -3.25
N TYR A 433 22.60 -26.88 -3.65
CA TYR A 433 23.02 -25.53 -3.98
C TYR A 433 23.84 -25.53 -5.29
N GLU A 434 23.68 -24.46 -6.08
CA GLU A 434 24.47 -24.18 -7.28
C GLU A 434 24.82 -22.69 -7.35
N ALA A 435 25.86 -22.33 -8.12
CA ALA A 435 26.20 -20.93 -8.33
C ALA A 435 25.11 -20.22 -9.17
N ALA A 436 24.69 -19.03 -8.74
CA ALA A 436 23.81 -18.18 -9.53
C ALA A 436 24.55 -17.66 -10.78
N PRO A 437 23.94 -17.69 -11.99
CA PRO A 437 24.54 -17.12 -13.19
C PRO A 437 24.81 -15.61 -13.02
N LEU A 438 26.05 -15.18 -13.31
CA LEU A 438 26.43 -13.78 -13.26
C LEU A 438 26.06 -13.05 -14.55
N ARG A 439 25.84 -11.75 -14.42
CA ARG A 439 25.60 -10.84 -15.54
C ARG A 439 26.72 -10.92 -16.58
N THR A 440 26.32 -11.03 -17.85
CA THR A 440 27.21 -11.07 -19.02
C THR A 440 27.02 -9.88 -19.95
N VAL A 441 25.94 -9.11 -19.78
CA VAL A 441 25.65 -7.89 -20.53
C VAL A 441 25.94 -6.62 -19.72
N ASP A 442 26.37 -5.57 -20.41
CA ASP A 442 26.50 -4.23 -19.83
C ASP A 442 25.19 -3.43 -20.06
N PRO A 443 24.41 -3.12 -19.00
CA PRO A 443 23.16 -2.39 -19.14
C PRO A 443 23.35 -0.94 -19.62
N ILE A 444 24.53 -0.34 -19.41
CA ILE A 444 24.83 1.02 -19.86
C ILE A 444 25.08 1.07 -21.37
N GLU A 445 25.82 0.10 -21.91
CA GLU A 445 26.00 -0.01 -23.36
C GLU A 445 24.68 -0.34 -24.06
N ARG A 446 23.89 -1.26 -23.50
CA ARG A 446 22.52 -1.54 -23.97
C ARG A 446 21.67 -0.27 -23.98
N MET A 447 21.70 0.51 -22.91
CA MET A 447 20.95 1.76 -22.80
C MET A 447 21.35 2.74 -23.90
N LYS A 448 22.66 2.92 -24.16
CA LYS A 448 23.15 3.80 -25.23
C LYS A 448 22.71 3.35 -26.62
N GLU A 449 22.75 2.05 -26.90
CA GLU A 449 22.37 1.46 -28.20
C GLU A 449 20.87 1.60 -28.50
N ASN A 450 20.03 1.62 -27.45
CA ASN A 450 18.57 1.67 -27.55
C ASN A 450 17.98 3.05 -27.21
N ARG A 451 18.80 4.11 -27.14
CA ARG A 451 18.31 5.47 -26.88
C ARG A 451 17.35 5.92 -27.97
N MET A 452 16.31 6.64 -27.55
CA MET A 452 15.42 7.31 -28.46
C MET A 452 16.15 8.47 -29.16
N GLU A 453 16.06 8.53 -30.48
CA GLU A 453 16.53 9.68 -31.25
C GLU A 453 15.73 10.94 -30.88
N PRO A 454 16.38 12.08 -30.58
CA PRO A 454 15.68 13.30 -30.18
C PRO A 454 14.69 13.80 -31.24
N ILE A 455 13.47 14.12 -30.82
CA ILE A 455 12.52 14.87 -31.64
C ILE A 455 13.01 16.32 -31.71
N THR A 456 13.14 16.83 -32.93
CA THR A 456 13.67 18.19 -33.17
C THR A 456 12.82 19.24 -32.46
N TYR A 457 13.46 20.10 -31.65
CA TYR A 457 12.79 21.23 -31.01
C TYR A 457 12.30 22.23 -32.05
N THR A 458 11.03 22.62 -31.97
CA THR A 458 10.36 23.48 -32.95
C THR A 458 10.00 24.87 -32.41
N GLY A 459 10.18 25.10 -31.10
CA GLY A 459 9.61 26.23 -30.38
C GLY A 459 8.08 26.13 -30.27
N ASP A 460 7.47 27.03 -29.51
CA ASP A 460 6.01 27.07 -29.36
C ASP A 460 5.31 27.24 -30.72
N LYS A 461 4.45 26.28 -31.07
CA LYS A 461 3.56 26.29 -32.25
C LYS A 461 2.12 26.61 -31.88
N GLY A 462 1.84 26.83 -30.60
CA GLY A 462 0.52 27.08 -30.04
C GLY A 462 -0.29 25.81 -29.77
N TYR A 463 0.25 24.60 -29.98
CA TYR A 463 -0.49 23.38 -29.67
C TYR A 463 -0.58 23.18 -28.17
N LYS A 464 -1.78 22.78 -27.70
CA LYS A 464 -2.04 22.52 -26.29
C LYS A 464 -2.22 21.02 -26.05
N LEU A 465 -2.02 20.55 -24.82
CA LEU A 465 -2.23 19.13 -24.48
C LEU A 465 -3.67 18.68 -24.79
N GLY A 466 -4.65 19.59 -24.65
CA GLY A 466 -6.04 19.36 -25.07
C GLY A 466 -6.21 19.09 -26.58
N ASP A 467 -5.31 19.57 -27.44
CA ASP A 467 -5.32 19.25 -28.87
C ASP A 467 -4.82 17.84 -29.15
N VAL A 468 -3.92 17.31 -28.31
CA VAL A 468 -3.53 15.88 -28.33
C VAL A 468 -4.73 15.02 -27.90
N LEU A 469 -5.41 15.41 -26.81
CA LEU A 469 -6.64 14.74 -26.35
C LEU A 469 -7.72 14.70 -27.45
N ASP A 470 -7.89 15.82 -28.17
CA ASP A 470 -8.84 15.95 -29.28
C ASP A 470 -8.34 15.32 -30.60
N LYS A 471 -7.14 14.71 -30.60
CA LYS A 471 -6.48 14.08 -31.77
C LYS A 471 -6.26 15.04 -32.96
N LYS A 472 -6.06 16.33 -32.67
CA LYS A 472 -5.75 17.36 -33.68
C LYS A 472 -4.26 17.44 -34.01
N VAL A 473 -3.42 17.07 -33.04
CA VAL A 473 -1.96 16.95 -33.16
C VAL A 473 -1.51 15.65 -32.49
N THR A 474 -0.35 15.14 -32.88
CA THR A 474 0.25 13.97 -32.21
C THR A 474 0.97 14.37 -30.92
N MET A 475 1.26 13.39 -30.05
CA MET A 475 2.05 13.62 -28.84
C MET A 475 3.46 14.13 -29.19
N GLU A 476 4.08 13.57 -30.24
CA GLU A 476 5.39 13.96 -30.72
C GLU A 476 5.41 15.41 -31.23
N GLU A 477 4.37 15.81 -31.98
CA GLU A 477 4.21 17.20 -32.44
C GLU A 477 4.06 18.17 -31.26
N PHE A 478 3.35 17.78 -30.20
CA PHE A 478 3.20 18.58 -29.00
C PHE A 478 4.51 18.70 -28.22
N VAL A 479 5.18 17.57 -27.92
CA VAL A 479 6.44 17.53 -27.15
C VAL A 479 7.60 18.19 -27.89
N ALA A 480 7.56 18.24 -29.23
CA ALA A 480 8.53 18.98 -30.03
C ALA A 480 8.54 20.49 -29.74
N GLN A 481 7.51 21.05 -29.09
CA GLN A 481 7.43 22.47 -28.73
C GLN A 481 8.07 22.83 -27.39
N LEU A 482 8.31 21.85 -26.51
CA LEU A 482 8.75 22.08 -25.12
C LEU A 482 10.25 22.37 -25.10
N SER A 483 10.72 23.35 -24.32
CA SER A 483 12.16 23.62 -24.17
C SER A 483 12.88 22.53 -23.36
N ASP A 484 14.22 22.54 -23.32
CA ASP A 484 14.95 21.61 -22.42
C ASP A 484 14.56 21.84 -20.94
N GLU A 485 14.35 23.10 -20.54
CA GLU A 485 13.94 23.45 -19.18
C GLU A 485 12.53 22.94 -18.87
N ASP A 486 11.59 23.06 -19.82
CA ASP A 486 10.24 22.49 -19.67
C ASP A 486 10.28 20.97 -19.48
N LEU A 487 11.09 20.27 -20.27
CA LEU A 487 11.24 18.82 -20.18
C LEU A 487 11.86 18.38 -18.84
N ILE A 488 12.84 19.12 -18.33
CA ILE A 488 13.43 18.90 -17.00
C ILE A 488 12.40 19.16 -15.90
N CYS A 489 11.58 20.21 -16.02
CA CYS A 489 10.52 20.50 -15.06
C CYS A 489 9.44 19.40 -15.03
N ILE A 490 9.05 18.82 -16.19
CA ILE A 490 8.10 17.70 -16.23
C ILE A 490 8.65 16.46 -15.50
N PHE A 491 9.96 16.21 -15.57
CA PHE A 491 10.63 15.13 -14.85
C PHE A 491 10.58 15.30 -13.32
N ARG A 492 10.26 16.49 -12.79
CA ARG A 492 10.29 16.77 -11.35
C ARG A 492 8.88 16.86 -10.78
N GLY A 493 8.55 16.00 -9.81
CA GLY A 493 7.37 16.13 -8.98
C GLY A 493 7.62 17.09 -7.81
N GLU A 494 6.59 17.84 -7.38
CA GLU A 494 6.67 18.80 -6.27
C GLU A 494 5.88 18.31 -5.05
N GLY A 495 6.48 18.42 -3.86
CA GLY A 495 5.82 18.00 -2.63
C GLY A 495 6.75 17.94 -1.40
N MET A 496 6.30 17.39 -0.27
CA MET A 496 4.91 16.96 -0.04
C MET A 496 3.98 18.16 0.16
N CYS A 497 2.67 17.96 0.00
CA CYS A 497 1.65 19.01 0.17
C CYS A 497 1.81 20.21 -0.77
N SER A 498 2.13 19.98 -2.06
CA SER A 498 2.20 21.07 -3.04
C SER A 498 0.86 21.84 -3.08
N PRO A 499 0.89 23.18 -3.09
CA PRO A 499 -0.32 24.00 -3.15
C PRO A 499 -1.03 23.94 -4.51
N LYS A 500 -0.43 23.28 -5.50
CA LYS A 500 -0.94 23.18 -6.88
C LYS A 500 -1.98 22.08 -7.06
N VAL A 501 -2.18 21.24 -6.05
CA VAL A 501 -3.10 20.09 -6.06
C VAL A 501 -3.88 20.02 -4.75
N THR A 502 -4.67 18.95 -4.55
CA THR A 502 -5.45 18.74 -3.33
C THR A 502 -4.56 18.84 -2.08
N PRO A 503 -4.94 19.66 -1.09
CA PRO A 503 -4.12 19.86 0.11
C PRO A 503 -3.85 18.58 0.90
N GLY A 504 -2.66 18.47 1.49
CA GLY A 504 -2.29 17.34 2.34
C GLY A 504 -1.94 16.06 1.59
N THR A 505 -1.84 16.12 0.26
CA THR A 505 -1.46 14.97 -0.58
C THR A 505 0.05 14.85 -0.75
N ALA A 506 0.49 13.71 -1.31
CA ALA A 506 1.90 13.33 -1.33
C ALA A 506 2.72 14.10 -2.38
N ALA A 507 2.19 14.32 -3.59
CA ALA A 507 2.88 15.12 -4.61
C ALA A 507 1.94 15.67 -5.70
N ALA A 508 2.43 16.71 -6.37
CA ALA A 508 1.96 17.18 -7.67
C ALA A 508 3.00 16.82 -8.76
N PHE A 509 2.56 16.58 -10.00
CA PHE A 509 3.45 16.36 -11.15
C PHE A 509 2.82 16.83 -12.47
N GLY A 510 3.61 16.95 -13.54
CA GLY A 510 3.16 17.46 -14.83
C GLY A 510 3.28 18.98 -14.93
N GLY A 511 2.16 19.70 -15.07
CA GLY A 511 2.12 21.14 -15.32
C GLY A 511 2.36 22.00 -14.08
N LEU A 512 3.61 22.01 -13.60
CA LEU A 512 3.98 22.65 -12.33
C LEU A 512 4.55 24.07 -12.47
N THR A 513 4.87 24.52 -13.69
CA THR A 513 5.30 25.91 -13.94
C THR A 513 4.22 26.67 -14.72
N PRO A 514 4.19 28.02 -14.65
CA PRO A 514 3.31 28.82 -15.50
C PRO A 514 3.46 28.48 -16.99
N GLU A 515 4.68 28.28 -17.46
CA GLU A 515 4.99 27.96 -18.86
C GLU A 515 4.38 26.61 -19.27
N LEU A 516 4.51 25.57 -18.44
CA LEU A 516 3.89 24.27 -18.71
C LEU A 516 2.36 24.35 -18.69
N GLN A 517 1.79 25.18 -17.83
CA GLN A 517 0.34 25.43 -17.80
C GLN A 517 -0.14 26.21 -19.03
N GLU A 518 0.67 27.12 -19.59
CA GLU A 518 0.37 27.78 -20.86
C GLU A 518 0.30 26.77 -22.01
N PHE A 519 1.07 25.69 -22.01
CA PHE A 519 0.93 24.55 -22.94
C PHE A 519 -0.31 23.68 -22.68
N GLY A 520 -1.12 24.02 -21.67
CA GLY A 520 -2.34 23.31 -21.30
C GLY A 520 -2.08 22.01 -20.55
N ILE A 521 -0.90 21.86 -19.94
CA ILE A 521 -0.56 20.70 -19.12
C ILE A 521 -1.07 20.97 -17.69
N PRO A 522 -1.95 20.13 -17.12
CA PRO A 522 -2.43 20.29 -15.75
C PRO A 522 -1.41 19.76 -14.73
N ALA A 523 -1.52 20.22 -13.49
CA ALA A 523 -0.93 19.54 -12.34
C ALA A 523 -1.78 18.31 -11.97
N ALA A 524 -1.20 17.12 -12.05
CA ALA A 524 -1.80 15.88 -11.58
C ALA A 524 -1.40 15.60 -10.13
N CYS A 525 -2.25 14.89 -9.40
CA CYS A 525 -2.13 14.67 -7.96
C CYS A 525 -1.96 13.19 -7.61
N CYS A 526 -1.02 12.87 -6.72
CA CYS A 526 -0.95 11.56 -6.08
C CYS A 526 -0.98 11.64 -4.55
N THR A 527 -1.55 10.62 -3.91
CA THR A 527 -1.62 10.56 -2.44
C THR A 527 -1.51 9.13 -1.89
N ASP A 528 -0.94 8.98 -0.70
CA ASP A 528 -0.98 7.72 0.04
C ASP A 528 -2.42 7.38 0.43
N GLY A 529 -2.78 6.15 0.76
CA GLY A 529 -2.00 4.92 0.62
C GLY A 529 -2.92 3.72 0.43
N PRO A 530 -2.37 2.49 0.44
CA PRO A 530 -3.13 1.28 0.10
C PRO A 530 -4.42 1.09 0.92
N SER A 531 -4.44 1.55 2.18
CA SER A 531 -5.60 1.43 3.08
C SER A 531 -6.56 2.63 3.08
N GLY A 532 -6.43 3.56 2.14
CA GLY A 532 -7.29 4.75 2.01
C GLY A 532 -6.51 6.05 1.84
N LEU A 533 -7.21 7.13 1.49
CA LEU A 533 -6.56 8.40 1.15
C LEU A 533 -6.04 9.13 2.40
N ARG A 534 -4.75 9.42 2.41
CA ARG A 534 -4.06 10.23 3.40
C ARG A 534 -4.14 11.69 2.97
N PHE A 535 -4.68 12.52 3.86
CA PHE A 535 -4.64 13.96 3.71
C PHE A 535 -4.03 14.57 4.97
N ASP A 536 -2.77 14.97 4.88
CA ASP A 536 -2.02 15.55 6.00
C ASP A 536 -2.64 16.86 6.50
N CYS A 537 -3.54 17.46 5.73
CA CYS A 537 -4.27 18.68 6.03
C CYS A 537 -5.50 18.48 6.96
N GLY A 538 -5.79 17.23 7.35
CA GLY A 538 -6.87 16.86 8.28
C GLY A 538 -8.17 16.39 7.60
N THR A 539 -8.27 16.53 6.28
CA THR A 539 -9.42 16.05 5.51
C THR A 539 -9.65 14.56 5.77
N ARG A 540 -10.91 14.20 6.01
CA ARG A 540 -11.29 12.82 6.32
C ARG A 540 -11.51 12.01 5.04
N ALA A 541 -11.05 10.77 5.05
CA ALA A 541 -11.27 9.78 4.01
C ALA A 541 -11.66 8.43 4.60
N PHE A 542 -12.04 7.49 3.75
CA PHE A 542 -12.38 6.13 4.15
C PHE A 542 -11.12 5.31 4.47
N SER A 543 -11.10 4.62 5.62
CA SER A 543 -10.02 3.70 6.02
C SER A 543 -10.45 2.25 5.77
N MET A 544 -9.79 1.61 4.80
CA MET A 544 -10.01 0.23 4.35
C MET A 544 -9.14 -0.78 5.12
N PRO A 545 -9.43 -2.10 5.00
CA PRO A 545 -8.55 -3.16 5.49
C PRO A 545 -7.14 -3.10 4.90
N ASN A 546 -6.18 -3.69 5.62
CA ASN A 546 -4.79 -3.81 5.17
C ASN A 546 -4.63 -4.84 4.02
N GLY A 547 -3.48 -4.80 3.34
CA GLY A 547 -3.22 -5.61 2.14
C GLY A 547 -3.29 -7.12 2.42
N THR A 548 -2.74 -7.56 3.55
CA THR A 548 -2.71 -8.98 3.91
C THR A 548 -4.11 -9.54 4.12
N LEU A 549 -4.99 -8.77 4.77
CA LEU A 549 -6.41 -9.13 4.96
C LEU A 549 -7.12 -9.24 3.61
N LEU A 550 -6.91 -8.28 2.69
CA LEU A 550 -7.48 -8.33 1.35
C LEU A 550 -7.03 -9.58 0.60
N GLY A 551 -5.74 -9.92 0.68
CA GLY A 551 -5.22 -11.18 0.14
C GLY A 551 -5.89 -12.42 0.75
N CYS A 552 -6.11 -12.41 2.07
CA CYS A 552 -6.75 -13.53 2.77
C CYS A 552 -8.20 -13.77 2.35
N THR A 553 -8.86 -12.81 1.67
CA THR A 553 -10.22 -13.01 1.15
C THR A 553 -10.26 -14.05 0.02
N PHE A 554 -9.21 -14.14 -0.81
CA PHE A 554 -9.19 -14.86 -2.09
C PHE A 554 -10.43 -14.54 -2.98
N ASP A 555 -10.99 -13.33 -2.85
CA ASP A 555 -12.23 -12.91 -3.51
C ASP A 555 -11.96 -11.69 -4.40
N LEU A 556 -11.62 -11.97 -5.66
CA LEU A 556 -11.27 -10.95 -6.65
C LEU A 556 -12.42 -9.92 -6.87
N PRO A 557 -13.69 -10.34 -7.08
CA PRO A 557 -14.80 -9.39 -7.21
C PRO A 557 -15.00 -8.48 -6.00
N LEU A 558 -14.88 -9.01 -4.78
CA LEU A 558 -15.03 -8.21 -3.56
C LEU A 558 -13.98 -7.10 -3.46
N VAL A 559 -12.72 -7.41 -3.77
CA VAL A 559 -11.64 -6.42 -3.77
C VAL A 559 -11.84 -5.39 -4.89
N GLU A 560 -12.23 -5.82 -6.08
CA GLU A 560 -12.54 -4.91 -7.20
C GLU A 560 -13.66 -3.91 -6.84
N ASP A 561 -14.76 -4.41 -6.27
CA ASP A 561 -15.91 -3.59 -5.88
C ASP A 561 -15.54 -2.59 -4.77
N LEU A 562 -14.68 -2.98 -3.82
CA LEU A 562 -14.17 -2.10 -2.79
C LEU A 562 -13.33 -0.96 -3.38
N TYR A 563 -12.42 -1.28 -4.30
CA TYR A 563 -11.54 -0.28 -4.92
C TYR A 563 -12.24 0.55 -6.01
N GLU A 564 -13.40 0.11 -6.52
CA GLU A 564 -14.31 0.98 -7.26
C GLU A 564 -14.79 2.15 -6.38
N MET A 565 -15.10 1.90 -5.10
CA MET A 565 -15.48 2.98 -4.18
C MET A 565 -14.29 3.89 -3.85
N ALA A 566 -13.09 3.32 -3.66
CA ALA A 566 -11.87 4.09 -3.48
C ALA A 566 -11.60 5.01 -4.70
N GLY A 567 -11.74 4.50 -5.93
CA GLY A 567 -11.59 5.30 -7.15
C GLY A 567 -12.59 6.45 -7.25
N ARG A 568 -13.84 6.24 -6.80
CA ARG A 568 -14.84 7.32 -6.74
C ARG A 568 -14.47 8.38 -5.70
N GLU A 569 -13.99 7.95 -4.52
CA GLU A 569 -13.51 8.87 -3.48
C GLU A 569 -12.30 9.68 -3.97
N MET A 570 -11.36 9.06 -4.69
CA MET A 570 -10.22 9.75 -5.31
C MET A 570 -10.66 10.81 -6.32
N ARG A 571 -11.53 10.46 -7.27
CA ARG A 571 -12.03 11.42 -8.26
C ARG A 571 -12.76 12.58 -7.61
N GLN A 572 -13.56 12.31 -6.58
CA GLN A 572 -14.24 13.35 -5.81
C GLN A 572 -13.24 14.27 -5.09
N ASN A 573 -12.14 13.73 -4.57
CA ASN A 573 -11.06 14.49 -3.92
C ASN A 573 -9.99 15.04 -4.89
N ARG A 574 -10.23 14.98 -6.21
CA ARG A 574 -9.29 15.44 -7.26
C ARG A 574 -7.90 14.79 -7.16
N VAL A 575 -7.85 13.52 -6.77
CA VAL A 575 -6.66 12.69 -6.75
C VAL A 575 -6.65 11.82 -8.00
N ASP A 576 -5.53 11.79 -8.72
CA ASP A 576 -5.41 11.06 -9.99
C ASP A 576 -4.71 9.70 -9.82
N ALA A 577 -3.82 9.57 -8.84
CA ALA A 577 -3.15 8.31 -8.50
C ALA A 577 -3.09 8.03 -6.97
N LEU A 578 -3.53 6.84 -6.56
CA LEU A 578 -3.34 6.35 -5.19
C LEU A 578 -1.99 5.64 -5.10
N LEU A 579 -1.19 5.91 -4.07
CA LEU A 579 0.11 5.26 -3.88
C LEU A 579 -0.04 3.87 -3.27
N GLY A 580 -0.65 2.98 -4.04
CA GLY A 580 -0.89 1.57 -3.77
C GLY A 580 -1.55 0.90 -4.98
N PRO A 581 -1.64 -0.43 -5.03
CA PRO A 581 -1.26 -1.38 -3.97
C PRO A 581 0.24 -1.47 -3.68
N GLY A 582 0.57 -1.68 -2.41
CA GLY A 582 1.85 -2.27 -2.01
C GLY A 582 1.82 -3.77 -2.33
N MET A 583 2.83 -4.29 -3.03
CA MET A 583 2.80 -5.65 -3.57
C MET A 583 4.17 -6.35 -3.61
N ASN A 584 5.09 -5.94 -2.75
CA ASN A 584 6.32 -6.70 -2.54
C ASN A 584 6.01 -8.06 -1.89
N ILE A 585 6.70 -9.11 -2.31
CA ILE A 585 6.53 -10.47 -1.77
C ILE A 585 6.86 -10.53 -0.28
N HIS A 586 6.08 -11.29 0.50
CA HIS A 586 6.41 -11.63 1.89
C HIS A 586 7.58 -12.63 1.93
N ARG A 587 8.79 -12.15 1.65
CA ARG A 587 10.01 -12.98 1.63
C ARG A 587 10.33 -13.55 3.01
N ASN A 588 10.12 -12.76 4.05
CA ASN A 588 10.33 -13.12 5.45
C ASN A 588 9.19 -12.54 6.30
N PRO A 589 8.63 -13.28 7.27
CA PRO A 589 7.54 -12.79 8.11
C PRO A 589 7.94 -11.59 8.98
N LEU A 590 9.24 -11.35 9.19
CA LEU A 590 9.74 -10.24 9.99
C LEU A 590 9.76 -8.90 9.26
N ASN A 591 9.54 -8.84 7.94
CA ASN A 591 9.54 -7.55 7.25
C ASN A 591 8.45 -6.60 7.81
N GLY A 592 8.83 -5.35 8.09
CA GLY A 592 7.97 -4.36 8.76
C GLY A 592 6.70 -3.98 7.99
N ARG A 593 6.75 -4.03 6.64
CA ARG A 593 5.65 -3.62 5.75
C ARG A 593 4.81 -4.77 5.17
N ASN A 594 4.96 -6.01 5.65
CA ASN A 594 4.12 -7.11 5.15
C ASN A 594 2.61 -6.78 5.26
N PHE A 595 2.18 -6.04 6.28
CA PHE A 595 0.78 -5.68 6.50
C PHE A 595 0.10 -4.98 5.31
N GLU A 596 0.84 -4.19 4.52
CA GLU A 596 0.31 -3.48 3.35
C GLU A 596 0.55 -4.24 2.04
N TYR A 597 1.29 -5.34 2.09
CA TYR A 597 1.52 -6.26 0.98
C TYR A 597 0.53 -7.44 1.06
N ILE A 598 0.57 -8.35 0.08
CA ILE A 598 -0.48 -9.35 -0.11
C ILE A 598 -0.07 -10.75 0.39
N SER A 599 1.05 -11.29 -0.09
CA SER A 599 1.38 -12.72 0.08
C SER A 599 2.85 -13.05 -0.17
N GLU A 600 3.29 -14.21 0.31
CA GLU A 600 4.51 -14.91 -0.15
C GLU A 600 4.40 -15.42 -1.61
N ASP A 601 3.19 -15.49 -2.18
CA ASP A 601 2.93 -15.99 -3.53
C ASP A 601 2.77 -14.87 -4.57
N PRO A 602 3.49 -14.92 -5.71
CA PRO A 602 3.40 -13.91 -6.75
C PRO A 602 2.09 -13.93 -7.55
N TYR A 603 1.44 -15.09 -7.71
CA TYR A 603 0.20 -15.19 -8.48
C TYR A 603 -0.97 -14.55 -7.70
N LEU A 604 -1.10 -14.89 -6.42
CA LEU A 604 -2.08 -14.25 -5.54
C LEU A 604 -1.83 -12.74 -5.40
N THR A 605 -0.57 -12.35 -5.19
CA THR A 605 -0.16 -10.94 -5.10
C THR A 605 -0.54 -10.18 -6.38
N GLY A 606 -0.19 -10.72 -7.54
CA GLY A 606 -0.49 -10.10 -8.84
C GLY A 606 -1.99 -9.90 -9.07
N TRP A 607 -2.81 -10.93 -8.86
CA TRP A 607 -4.26 -10.84 -9.12
C TRP A 607 -5.01 -9.95 -8.15
N ILE A 608 -4.70 -10.01 -6.85
CA ILE A 608 -5.31 -9.12 -5.85
C ILE A 608 -4.93 -7.66 -6.14
N SER A 609 -3.68 -7.39 -6.57
CA SER A 609 -3.27 -6.05 -6.98
C SER A 609 -3.94 -5.60 -8.29
N ALA A 610 -4.06 -6.49 -9.28
CA ALA A 610 -4.67 -6.18 -10.57
C ALA A 610 -6.13 -5.73 -10.42
N VAL A 611 -6.93 -6.40 -9.59
CA VAL A 611 -8.34 -6.01 -9.39
C VAL A 611 -8.52 -4.70 -8.62
N GLN A 612 -7.55 -4.29 -7.80
CA GLN A 612 -7.58 -2.95 -7.20
C GLN A 612 -7.45 -1.86 -8.27
N ILE A 613 -6.58 -2.08 -9.26
CA ILE A 613 -6.37 -1.16 -10.39
C ILE A 613 -7.63 -1.12 -11.26
N LEU A 614 -8.17 -2.28 -11.64
CA LEU A 614 -9.40 -2.38 -12.42
C LEU A 614 -10.59 -1.69 -11.73
N GLY A 615 -10.71 -1.84 -10.41
CA GLY A 615 -11.71 -1.15 -9.61
C GLY A 615 -11.60 0.37 -9.71
N MET A 616 -10.40 0.91 -9.48
CA MET A 616 -10.14 2.36 -9.56
C MET A 616 -10.35 2.93 -10.96
N GLU A 617 -9.96 2.18 -12.00
CA GLU A 617 -10.04 2.61 -13.41
C GLU A 617 -11.49 2.84 -13.87
N LYS A 618 -12.48 2.21 -13.21
CA LYS A 618 -13.91 2.54 -13.43
C LYS A 618 -14.25 4.02 -13.16
N SER A 619 -13.38 4.73 -12.44
CA SER A 619 -13.49 6.17 -12.16
C SER A 619 -12.47 7.02 -12.95
N ASP A 620 -11.79 6.45 -13.95
CA ASP A 620 -10.71 7.08 -14.74
C ASP A 620 -9.48 7.49 -13.89
N VAL A 621 -9.33 6.97 -12.67
CA VAL A 621 -8.16 7.15 -11.79
C VAL A 621 -7.47 5.81 -11.58
N THR A 622 -6.24 5.77 -11.08
CA THR A 622 -5.49 4.50 -10.94
C THR A 622 -4.75 4.38 -9.62
N GLY A 623 -4.31 3.16 -9.31
CA GLY A 623 -3.24 2.92 -8.36
C GLY A 623 -1.85 3.10 -8.98
N THR A 624 -0.88 3.40 -8.13
CA THR A 624 0.56 3.31 -8.39
C THR A 624 1.08 2.06 -7.70
N ILE A 625 1.35 1.00 -8.45
CA ILE A 625 1.86 -0.26 -7.89
C ILE A 625 3.27 -0.06 -7.34
N LYS A 626 3.54 -0.56 -6.12
CA LYS A 626 4.79 -0.29 -5.40
C LYS A 626 5.27 -1.45 -4.51
N HIS A 627 6.55 -1.58 -4.21
CA HIS A 627 7.70 -0.79 -4.70
C HIS A 627 8.52 -1.67 -5.66
N PHE A 628 8.70 -1.22 -6.88
CA PHE A 628 9.26 -1.97 -8.00
C PHE A 628 10.80 -1.94 -8.01
N CYS A 629 11.50 -3.00 -7.61
CA CYS A 629 11.06 -4.28 -7.04
C CYS A 629 11.94 -4.67 -5.83
N ALA A 630 11.64 -5.83 -5.22
CA ALA A 630 12.44 -6.44 -4.15
C ALA A 630 12.67 -5.61 -2.87
N ASN A 631 11.78 -4.67 -2.54
CA ASN A 631 11.75 -3.97 -1.24
C ASN A 631 11.11 -4.85 -0.16
N ASN A 632 11.79 -5.92 0.23
CA ASN A 632 11.28 -6.93 1.17
C ASN A 632 11.91 -6.87 2.57
N GLN A 633 12.64 -5.80 2.89
CA GLN A 633 13.23 -5.52 4.20
C GLN A 633 13.23 -4.01 4.43
N GLU A 634 12.71 -3.55 5.57
CA GLU A 634 12.62 -2.12 5.87
C GLU A 634 13.89 -1.55 6.50
N SER A 635 14.58 -2.35 7.32
CA SER A 635 15.80 -1.90 7.99
C SER A 635 16.88 -1.58 6.96
N ASN A 636 17.30 -0.31 6.95
CA ASN A 636 18.24 0.25 6.00
C ASN A 636 17.85 0.12 4.51
N ARG A 637 16.53 0.14 4.21
CA ARG A 637 15.95 0.02 2.85
C ARG A 637 16.53 0.96 1.78
N HIS A 638 17.18 2.05 2.17
CA HIS A 638 17.85 2.96 1.23
C HIS A 638 19.20 2.45 0.71
N HIS A 639 19.80 1.45 1.35
CA HIS A 639 21.16 0.99 1.03
C HIS A 639 21.31 -0.52 0.95
N VAL A 640 20.43 -1.29 1.60
CA VAL A 640 20.54 -2.75 1.60
C VAL A 640 20.34 -3.28 0.18
N ASP A 641 21.33 -3.99 -0.34
CA ASP A 641 21.28 -4.57 -1.69
C ASP A 641 20.59 -5.93 -1.68
N ALA A 642 19.59 -6.09 -2.55
CA ALA A 642 19.01 -7.39 -2.85
C ALA A 642 19.84 -8.09 -3.92
N VAL A 643 20.68 -9.04 -3.52
CA VAL A 643 21.50 -9.86 -4.44
C VAL A 643 20.71 -11.11 -4.81
N VAL A 644 20.18 -11.14 -6.03
CA VAL A 644 19.14 -12.09 -6.45
C VAL A 644 19.37 -12.58 -7.88
N SER A 645 19.05 -13.86 -8.14
CA SER A 645 19.17 -14.43 -9.49
C SER A 645 18.12 -13.84 -10.44
N GLU A 646 18.41 -13.84 -11.74
CA GLU A 646 17.42 -13.40 -12.73
C GLU A 646 16.17 -14.29 -12.72
N ARG A 647 16.34 -15.61 -12.52
CA ARG A 647 15.21 -16.53 -12.39
C ARG A 647 14.28 -16.15 -11.23
N ALA A 648 14.83 -15.92 -10.03
CA ALA A 648 14.02 -15.56 -8.88
C ALA A 648 13.37 -14.18 -9.04
N LEU A 649 14.07 -13.21 -9.64
CA LEU A 649 13.47 -11.92 -10.01
C LEU A 649 12.24 -12.13 -10.89
N ARG A 650 12.38 -12.87 -11.99
CA ARG A 650 11.32 -13.04 -13.00
C ARG A 650 10.16 -13.93 -12.53
N GLU A 651 10.43 -14.99 -11.78
CA GLU A 651 9.40 -15.92 -11.32
C GLU A 651 8.70 -15.49 -10.03
N ILE A 652 9.36 -14.68 -9.17
CA ILE A 652 8.85 -14.31 -7.84
C ILE A 652 8.65 -12.80 -7.70
N TYR A 653 9.73 -12.01 -7.74
CA TYR A 653 9.69 -10.61 -7.28
C TYR A 653 9.11 -9.63 -8.31
N LEU A 654 9.15 -9.98 -9.59
CA LEU A 654 8.61 -9.21 -10.70
C LEU A 654 7.25 -9.72 -11.18
N LYS A 655 6.96 -11.01 -10.98
CA LYS A 655 5.77 -11.67 -11.54
C LYS A 655 4.45 -11.02 -11.11
N GLY A 656 4.35 -10.57 -9.86
CA GLY A 656 3.17 -9.83 -9.40
C GLY A 656 2.96 -8.53 -10.21
N TYR A 657 4.04 -7.75 -10.40
CA TYR A 657 4.00 -6.50 -11.18
C TYR A 657 3.67 -6.77 -12.65
N GLU A 658 4.21 -7.84 -13.23
CA GLU A 658 3.87 -8.25 -14.59
C GLU A 658 2.37 -8.54 -14.75
N ILE A 659 1.76 -9.26 -13.80
CA ILE A 659 0.31 -9.50 -13.79
C ILE A 659 -0.45 -8.19 -13.65
N ALA A 660 -0.05 -7.30 -12.74
CA ALA A 660 -0.71 -6.00 -12.57
C ALA A 660 -0.61 -5.11 -13.83
N VAL A 661 0.49 -5.18 -14.57
CA VAL A 661 0.66 -4.49 -15.87
C VAL A 661 -0.21 -5.13 -16.95
N LYS A 662 -0.06 -6.44 -17.19
CA LYS A 662 -0.69 -7.14 -18.31
C LYS A 662 -2.20 -7.34 -18.12
N GLU A 663 -2.63 -7.70 -16.91
CA GLU A 663 -4.02 -8.04 -16.58
C GLU A 663 -4.76 -6.90 -15.88
N GLY A 664 -4.05 -6.13 -15.05
CA GLY A 664 -4.64 -5.01 -14.29
C GLY A 664 -4.71 -3.69 -15.06
N GLY A 665 -3.95 -3.56 -16.16
CA GLY A 665 -3.85 -2.30 -16.90
C GLY A 665 -3.16 -1.19 -16.09
N ALA A 666 -2.19 -1.55 -15.23
CA ALA A 666 -1.42 -0.58 -14.46
C ALA A 666 -0.82 0.48 -15.40
N ARG A 667 -0.95 1.76 -15.04
CA ARG A 667 -0.39 2.90 -15.79
C ARG A 667 0.47 3.85 -14.93
N SER A 668 0.70 3.47 -13.66
CA SER A 668 1.60 4.15 -12.74
C SER A 668 2.36 3.11 -11.91
N ILE A 669 3.69 3.24 -11.80
CA ILE A 669 4.57 2.36 -11.02
C ILE A 669 5.53 3.21 -10.19
N MET A 670 5.85 2.78 -8.97
CA MET A 670 6.84 3.43 -8.12
C MET A 670 8.05 2.52 -7.91
N SER A 671 9.26 3.02 -8.17
CA SER A 671 10.51 2.30 -7.87
C SER A 671 10.77 2.22 -6.36
N THR A 672 11.85 1.57 -5.94
CA THR A 672 12.21 1.44 -4.50
C THR A 672 13.25 2.47 -4.07
N TYR A 673 13.54 2.47 -2.77
CA TYR A 673 14.61 3.26 -2.15
C TYR A 673 16.02 2.73 -2.37
N GLY A 674 16.17 1.42 -2.55
CA GLY A 674 17.44 0.70 -2.46
C GLY A 674 17.87 0.03 -3.76
N PRO A 675 19.06 -0.59 -3.77
CA PRO A 675 19.56 -1.33 -4.91
C PRO A 675 19.03 -2.76 -5.02
N VAL A 676 19.02 -3.23 -6.27
CA VAL A 676 18.89 -4.65 -6.63
C VAL A 676 20.06 -4.99 -7.53
N ASN A 677 20.85 -5.98 -7.14
CA ASN A 677 22.07 -6.39 -7.84
C ASN A 677 23.02 -5.20 -8.10
N GLY A 678 23.20 -4.33 -7.10
CA GLY A 678 24.19 -3.23 -7.11
C GLY A 678 23.75 -1.92 -7.77
N ILE A 679 22.55 -1.86 -8.35
CA ILE A 679 22.02 -0.65 -9.01
C ILE A 679 20.73 -0.23 -8.33
N TRP A 680 20.62 1.04 -7.92
CA TRP A 680 19.40 1.60 -7.35
C TRP A 680 18.26 1.52 -8.36
N THR A 681 17.11 1.00 -7.93
CA THR A 681 15.99 0.70 -8.83
C THR A 681 15.49 1.92 -9.60
N ALA A 682 15.56 3.11 -8.99
CA ALA A 682 15.22 4.39 -9.63
C ALA A 682 16.05 4.69 -10.89
N GLY A 683 17.29 4.20 -10.98
CA GLY A 683 18.21 4.38 -12.12
C GLY A 683 18.49 3.09 -12.88
N ASN A 684 17.69 2.04 -12.71
CA ASN A 684 17.95 0.74 -13.31
C ASN A 684 17.28 0.60 -14.69
N TYR A 685 18.07 0.73 -15.75
CA TYR A 685 17.58 0.64 -17.15
C TYR A 685 16.99 -0.73 -17.49
N ASP A 686 17.57 -1.81 -16.98
CA ASP A 686 17.05 -3.15 -17.24
C ASP A 686 15.68 -3.36 -16.61
N LEU A 687 15.47 -2.84 -15.39
CA LEU A 687 14.18 -2.89 -14.73
C LEU A 687 13.13 -2.05 -15.46
N LEU A 688 13.43 -0.78 -15.69
CA LEU A 688 12.43 0.23 -16.07
C LEU A 688 12.23 0.35 -17.58
N THR A 689 13.19 -0.08 -18.39
CA THR A 689 13.10 -0.03 -19.86
C THR A 689 13.15 -1.42 -20.45
N THR A 690 14.20 -2.23 -20.19
CA THR A 690 14.32 -3.55 -20.84
C THR A 690 13.14 -4.45 -20.49
N ILE A 691 12.90 -4.72 -19.20
CA ILE A 691 11.82 -5.61 -18.73
C ILE A 691 10.48 -4.90 -18.85
N LEU A 692 10.28 -3.81 -18.11
CA LEU A 692 8.97 -3.18 -17.96
C LEU A 692 8.37 -2.74 -19.31
N ARG A 693 9.16 -2.10 -20.18
CA ARG A 693 8.67 -1.54 -21.44
C ARG A 693 8.97 -2.43 -22.65
N GLY A 694 10.17 -2.98 -22.71
CA GLY A 694 10.61 -3.82 -23.83
C GLY A 694 9.97 -5.21 -23.84
N GLU A 695 9.74 -5.81 -22.68
CA GLU A 695 9.16 -7.16 -22.58
C GLU A 695 7.66 -7.10 -22.24
N TRP A 696 7.25 -6.27 -21.27
CA TRP A 696 5.84 -6.23 -20.84
C TRP A 696 4.97 -5.22 -21.60
N ASN A 697 5.57 -4.41 -22.49
CA ASN A 697 4.88 -3.36 -23.26
C ASN A 697 4.13 -2.33 -22.39
N TYR A 698 4.67 -2.00 -21.22
CA TYR A 698 4.13 -0.94 -20.36
C TYR A 698 4.17 0.44 -21.03
N ASP A 699 3.04 1.15 -21.03
CA ASP A 699 2.86 2.47 -21.67
C ASP A 699 2.50 3.59 -20.66
N GLY A 700 2.55 3.28 -19.36
CA GLY A 700 2.40 4.25 -18.29
C GLY A 700 3.69 4.97 -17.91
N PHE A 701 3.66 5.65 -16.77
CA PHE A 701 4.84 6.32 -16.22
C PHE A 701 5.35 5.66 -14.94
N VAL A 702 6.62 5.87 -14.64
CA VAL A 702 7.33 5.42 -13.45
C VAL A 702 7.70 6.66 -12.64
N MET A 703 7.45 6.61 -11.33
CA MET A 703 7.96 7.59 -10.38
C MET A 703 8.99 6.96 -9.44
N THR A 704 9.84 7.77 -8.83
CA THR A 704 10.62 7.33 -7.68
C THR A 704 9.75 7.19 -6.43
N ASP A 705 10.23 6.44 -5.44
CA ASP A 705 9.81 6.66 -4.05
C ASP A 705 10.32 8.04 -3.55
N TRP A 706 9.79 8.56 -2.45
CA TRP A 706 10.03 9.92 -1.96
C TRP A 706 11.48 10.15 -1.55
N TRP A 707 12.17 11.03 -2.28
CA TRP A 707 13.59 11.35 -2.11
C TRP A 707 14.50 10.13 -2.29
N ALA A 708 14.08 9.17 -3.14
CA ALA A 708 14.92 8.04 -3.50
C ALA A 708 16.23 8.50 -4.13
N MET A 709 17.27 7.70 -3.93
CA MET A 709 18.57 7.94 -4.54
C MET A 709 18.67 7.18 -5.86
N SER A 710 19.63 7.58 -6.69
CA SER A 710 20.12 6.73 -7.75
C SER A 710 21.64 6.77 -7.80
N ASN A 711 22.25 5.81 -8.50
CA ASN A 711 23.68 5.77 -8.73
C ASN A 711 24.00 5.60 -10.22
N ARG A 712 25.20 6.04 -10.60
CA ARG A 712 25.90 5.49 -11.75
C ARG A 712 26.54 4.17 -11.28
N GLU A 713 26.46 3.11 -12.06
CA GLU A 713 27.00 1.81 -11.65
C GLU A 713 28.48 1.92 -11.24
N GLY A 714 28.84 1.35 -10.09
CA GLY A 714 30.18 1.45 -9.51
C GLY A 714 30.45 2.72 -8.69
N TYR A 715 29.48 3.64 -8.58
CA TYR A 715 29.55 4.83 -7.74
C TYR A 715 28.52 4.77 -6.60
N GLU A 716 28.76 5.56 -5.55
CA GLU A 716 27.80 5.72 -4.45
C GLU A 716 26.52 6.41 -4.94
N ALA A 717 25.39 5.99 -4.38
CA ALA A 717 24.11 6.63 -4.65
C ALA A 717 24.01 7.98 -3.92
N THR A 718 23.40 8.97 -4.57
CA THR A 718 23.15 10.27 -3.93
C THR A 718 21.73 10.76 -4.19
N LYS A 719 21.26 11.70 -3.36
CA LYS A 719 19.95 12.35 -3.50
C LYS A 719 19.88 13.42 -4.60
N THR A 720 20.98 13.68 -5.30
CA THR A 720 21.09 14.73 -6.32
C THR A 720 21.57 14.18 -7.66
N THR A 721 21.91 12.89 -7.72
CA THR A 721 22.23 12.18 -8.96
C THR A 721 20.92 11.65 -9.53
N HIS A 722 20.34 12.38 -10.48
CA HIS A 722 19.05 12.08 -11.12
C HIS A 722 19.20 11.75 -12.61
N ALA A 723 20.32 12.11 -13.25
CA ALA A 723 20.58 11.76 -14.64
C ALA A 723 20.42 10.25 -14.95
N PRO A 724 20.87 9.30 -14.09
CA PRO A 724 20.60 7.88 -14.29
C PRO A 724 19.10 7.55 -14.31
N MET A 725 18.28 8.20 -13.46
CA MET A 725 16.83 8.03 -13.42
C MET A 725 16.19 8.37 -14.78
N VAL A 726 16.60 9.51 -15.35
CA VAL A 726 16.12 9.97 -16.67
C VAL A 726 16.42 8.93 -17.73
N SER A 727 17.68 8.51 -17.86
CA SER A 727 18.10 7.56 -18.90
C SER A 727 17.51 6.16 -18.70
N ALA A 728 17.24 5.74 -17.47
CA ALA A 728 16.63 4.45 -17.16
C ALA A 728 15.15 4.36 -17.56
N GLY A 729 14.47 5.49 -17.76
CA GLY A 729 13.02 5.54 -17.94
C GLY A 729 12.24 5.63 -16.62
N ASN A 730 12.85 6.20 -15.58
CA ASN A 730 12.09 6.74 -14.46
C ASN A 730 11.65 8.16 -14.84
N ASP A 731 10.34 8.34 -14.95
CA ASP A 731 9.77 9.50 -15.63
C ASP A 731 9.57 10.69 -14.70
N VAL A 732 9.41 10.46 -13.38
CA VAL A 732 9.21 11.52 -12.40
C VAL A 732 10.01 11.27 -11.12
N PHE A 733 10.94 12.17 -10.81
CA PHE A 733 11.55 12.25 -9.49
C PHE A 733 10.55 12.83 -8.47
N MET A 734 10.25 12.04 -7.44
CA MET A 734 9.43 12.43 -6.29
C MET A 734 10.34 12.62 -5.08
N VAL A 735 10.45 13.79 -4.46
CA VAL A 735 9.89 15.10 -4.83
C VAL A 735 10.92 16.21 -4.59
N CYS A 736 10.76 17.31 -5.31
CA CYS A 736 11.43 18.58 -5.04
C CYS A 736 10.49 19.57 -4.34
N THR A 737 11.07 20.62 -3.75
CA THR A 737 10.30 21.75 -3.20
C THR A 737 9.87 22.73 -4.31
N ASP A 738 10.70 22.89 -5.33
CA ASP A 738 10.47 23.75 -6.49
C ASP A 738 11.04 23.07 -7.73
N CYS A 739 10.15 22.68 -8.66
CA CYS A 739 10.56 22.00 -9.90
C CYS A 739 11.43 22.87 -10.82
N SER A 740 11.35 24.20 -10.69
CA SER A 740 12.06 25.15 -11.56
C SER A 740 13.51 25.40 -11.14
N ASP A 741 13.94 24.95 -9.95
CA ASP A 741 15.33 25.06 -9.52
C ASP A 741 16.23 24.10 -10.31
N MET A 742 16.90 24.63 -11.33
CA MET A 742 17.81 23.86 -12.20
C MET A 742 19.12 23.45 -11.52
N GLY A 743 19.43 23.97 -10.32
CA GLY A 743 20.67 23.66 -9.60
C GLY A 743 20.54 22.58 -8.52
N GLN A 744 19.34 22.02 -8.32
CA GLN A 744 19.07 21.05 -7.24
C GLN A 744 19.56 19.62 -7.52
N ASP A 745 19.82 19.29 -8.79
CA ASP A 745 20.26 17.98 -9.25
C ASP A 745 21.20 18.08 -10.47
N ASP A 746 21.70 16.94 -10.95
CA ASP A 746 22.66 16.86 -12.06
C ASP A 746 22.01 16.76 -13.45
N VAL A 747 20.68 16.88 -13.60
CA VAL A 747 19.99 16.62 -14.89
C VAL A 747 20.41 17.63 -15.96
N LYS A 748 20.43 18.93 -15.63
CA LYS A 748 20.81 19.98 -16.59
C LYS A 748 22.27 19.83 -17.02
N GLU A 749 23.18 19.64 -16.06
CA GLU A 749 24.60 19.43 -16.33
C GLU A 749 24.83 18.17 -17.18
N ALA A 750 24.15 17.06 -16.85
CA ALA A 750 24.25 15.81 -17.59
C ALA A 750 23.74 15.94 -19.03
N LEU A 751 22.70 16.75 -19.26
CA LEU A 751 22.20 17.05 -20.61
C LEU A 751 23.23 17.88 -21.42
N GLU A 752 23.79 18.92 -20.81
CA GLU A 752 24.80 19.79 -21.43
C GLU A 752 26.09 19.01 -21.77
N ASN A 753 26.46 18.05 -20.93
CA ASN A 753 27.63 17.18 -21.11
C ASN A 753 27.36 15.98 -22.03
N GLY A 754 26.11 15.74 -22.44
CA GLY A 754 25.70 14.62 -23.29
C GLY A 754 25.67 13.25 -22.60
N GLU A 755 25.66 13.21 -21.26
CA GLU A 755 25.49 11.98 -20.48
C GLU A 755 24.07 11.44 -20.64
N ILE A 756 23.07 12.32 -20.61
CA ILE A 756 21.69 12.07 -21.03
C ILE A 756 21.38 12.84 -22.30
N THR A 757 20.35 12.44 -23.02
CA THR A 757 19.92 13.11 -24.25
C THR A 757 18.58 13.80 -24.07
N ARG A 758 18.30 14.77 -24.93
CA ARG A 758 16.97 15.36 -25.05
C ARG A 758 15.90 14.30 -25.40
N GLY A 759 16.27 13.26 -26.15
CA GLY A 759 15.37 12.13 -26.45
C GLY A 759 14.94 11.36 -25.20
N ASP A 760 15.83 11.20 -24.22
CA ASP A 760 15.50 10.57 -22.93
C ASP A 760 14.45 11.40 -22.16
N LEU A 761 14.66 12.71 -22.08
CA LEU A 761 13.71 13.63 -21.46
C LEU A 761 12.37 13.70 -22.20
N GLN A 762 12.39 13.68 -23.53
CA GLN A 762 11.18 13.66 -24.35
C GLN A 762 10.38 12.37 -24.17
N ARG A 763 11.04 11.21 -24.12
CA ARG A 763 10.39 9.93 -23.78
C ARG A 763 9.69 10.03 -22.44
N ASN A 764 10.40 10.50 -21.41
CA ASN A 764 9.84 10.61 -20.06
C ASN A 764 8.65 11.58 -20.02
N ALA A 765 8.77 12.74 -20.68
CA ALA A 765 7.66 13.69 -20.81
C ALA A 765 6.45 13.08 -21.52
N MET A 766 6.64 12.33 -22.61
CA MET A 766 5.56 11.65 -23.31
C MET A 766 4.84 10.65 -22.41
N ASN A 767 5.55 9.89 -21.59
CA ASN A 767 4.95 8.93 -20.64
C ASN A 767 4.09 9.66 -19.59
N VAL A 768 4.60 10.74 -18.99
CA VAL A 768 3.85 11.56 -18.01
C VAL A 768 2.61 12.18 -18.65
N LEU A 769 2.75 12.73 -19.85
CA LEU A 769 1.64 13.37 -20.57
C LEU A 769 0.61 12.35 -21.03
N HIS A 770 1.03 11.16 -21.47
CA HIS A 770 0.14 10.05 -21.81
C HIS A 770 -0.69 9.63 -20.60
N PHE A 771 -0.06 9.51 -19.42
CA PHE A 771 -0.76 9.27 -18.17
C PHE A 771 -1.82 10.35 -17.90
N ILE A 772 -1.43 11.63 -17.93
CA ILE A 772 -2.32 12.78 -17.66
C ILE A 772 -3.51 12.82 -18.63
N LEU A 773 -3.31 12.47 -19.90
CA LEU A 773 -4.38 12.37 -20.89
C LEU A 773 -5.42 11.31 -20.56
N GLY A 774 -5.11 10.39 -19.66
CA GLY A 774 -6.01 9.36 -19.13
C GLY A 774 -6.64 9.69 -17.78
N THR A 775 -6.40 10.86 -17.16
CA THR A 775 -6.91 11.18 -15.82
C THR A 775 -7.96 12.30 -15.83
N PRO A 776 -8.77 12.47 -14.78
CA PRO A 776 -9.74 13.55 -14.73
C PRO A 776 -9.09 14.94 -14.62
N SER A 777 -7.78 15.06 -14.32
CA SER A 777 -7.10 16.36 -14.24
C SER A 777 -7.12 17.14 -15.55
N ILE A 778 -6.95 16.48 -16.71
CA ILE A 778 -7.06 17.16 -18.01
C ILE A 778 -8.49 17.62 -18.30
N LEU A 779 -9.50 16.86 -17.88
CA LEU A 779 -10.89 17.29 -18.04
C LEU A 779 -11.21 18.48 -17.16
N ARG A 780 -10.75 18.48 -15.90
CA ARG A 780 -10.92 19.62 -14.99
C ARG A 780 -10.27 20.87 -15.56
N PHE A 781 -9.04 20.74 -16.06
CA PHE A 781 -8.27 21.86 -16.63
C PHE A 781 -8.94 22.47 -17.87
N LEU A 782 -9.60 21.65 -18.69
CA LEU A 782 -10.32 22.10 -19.88
C LEU A 782 -11.78 22.51 -19.61
N ASP A 783 -12.23 22.49 -18.35
CA ASP A 783 -13.65 22.68 -17.95
C ASP A 783 -14.61 21.73 -18.68
N ARG A 784 -14.22 20.45 -18.78
CA ARG A 784 -14.96 19.37 -19.47
C ARG A 784 -15.54 18.30 -18.53
N ILE A 785 -15.46 18.49 -17.21
CA ILE A 785 -16.13 17.62 -16.24
C ILE A 785 -17.65 17.89 -16.20
N SER A 786 -18.45 16.92 -15.76
CA SER A 786 -19.90 17.08 -15.66
C SER A 786 -20.30 18.05 -14.53
N GLU A 787 -21.45 18.70 -14.65
CA GLU A 787 -21.97 19.58 -13.60
C GLU A 787 -22.17 18.83 -12.27
N GLU A 788 -22.60 17.57 -12.31
CA GLU A 788 -22.70 16.74 -11.10
C GLU A 788 -21.34 16.50 -10.41
N GLU A 789 -20.25 16.48 -11.20
CA GLU A 789 -18.89 16.34 -10.66
C GLU A 789 -18.41 17.65 -10.02
N LYS A 790 -18.74 18.79 -10.64
CA LYS A 790 -18.47 20.12 -10.08
C LYS A 790 -19.19 20.29 -8.73
N GLU A 791 -20.50 20.03 -8.68
CA GLU A 791 -21.30 20.10 -7.45
C GLU A 791 -20.75 19.19 -6.34
N ALA A 792 -20.38 17.95 -6.68
CA ALA A 792 -19.83 17.00 -5.70
C ALA A 792 -18.48 17.45 -5.13
N GLN A 793 -17.64 18.10 -5.93
CA GLN A 793 -16.35 18.66 -5.50
C GLN A 793 -16.52 19.93 -4.65
N GLU A 794 -17.51 20.77 -4.95
CA GLU A 794 -17.82 21.97 -4.17
C GLU A 794 -18.36 21.63 -2.77
N GLN A 795 -19.26 20.65 -2.67
CA GLN A 795 -19.84 20.21 -1.39
C GLN A 795 -18.81 19.60 -0.41
N MET A 796 -17.62 19.21 -0.87
CA MET A 796 -16.57 18.73 0.03
C MET A 796 -15.99 19.85 0.91
N GLY A 797 -16.01 21.11 0.44
CA GLY A 797 -15.50 22.27 1.18
C GLY A 797 -16.32 22.63 2.43
N ASP A 798 -17.57 22.17 2.52
CA ASP A 798 -18.53 22.50 3.59
C ASP A 798 -18.54 21.50 4.76
N ASN A 799 -17.85 20.36 4.66
CA ASN A 799 -17.96 19.28 5.65
C ASN A 799 -17.14 19.48 6.94
N ASP A 800 -16.59 20.67 7.18
CA ASP A 800 -15.92 21.06 8.41
C ASP A 800 -16.56 22.36 8.99
N PHE A 801 -17.30 22.19 10.09
CA PHE A 801 -17.84 23.20 11.03
C PHE A 801 -19.17 23.92 10.72
N VAL A 802 -19.99 24.08 11.76
CA VAL A 802 -21.25 24.84 11.76
C VAL A 802 -20.93 26.32 12.02
N ALA A 803 -21.15 27.19 11.03
CA ALA A 803 -20.76 28.61 11.04
C ALA A 803 -21.38 29.50 12.15
N ALA A 804 -22.29 28.97 12.98
CA ALA A 804 -23.08 29.76 13.92
C ALA A 804 -22.38 30.17 15.22
N ASP A 805 -21.23 29.56 15.58
CA ASP A 805 -20.55 29.75 16.88
C ASP A 805 -19.14 30.38 16.80
N LEU A 806 -18.77 31.00 15.67
CA LEU A 806 -17.41 31.50 15.42
C LEU A 806 -17.12 32.85 16.11
N VAL A 807 -16.04 32.89 16.89
CA VAL A 807 -15.47 34.15 17.43
C VAL A 807 -14.89 34.96 16.26
N THR A 808 -15.33 36.20 16.10
CA THR A 808 -14.95 37.08 14.98
C THR A 808 -14.03 38.22 15.45
N TYR A 809 -12.97 38.48 14.70
CA TYR A 809 -11.98 39.52 14.94
C TYR A 809 -12.08 40.60 13.87
N GLU A 810 -12.25 41.85 14.30
CA GLU A 810 -12.43 43.00 13.40
C GLU A 810 -11.10 43.74 13.16
N ALA A 811 -10.95 44.31 11.96
CA ALA A 811 -9.81 45.12 11.59
C ALA A 811 -9.76 46.42 12.41
N ASP A 812 -8.55 46.82 12.81
CA ASP A 812 -8.29 48.08 13.46
C ASP A 812 -8.65 49.24 12.50
N PRO A 813 -9.57 50.15 12.87
CA PRO A 813 -9.98 51.25 12.00
C PRO A 813 -8.85 52.22 11.58
N ALA A 814 -7.76 52.28 12.34
CA ALA A 814 -6.63 53.18 12.07
C ALA A 814 -5.58 52.55 11.14
N THR A 815 -5.37 51.23 11.21
CA THR A 815 -4.33 50.55 10.41
C THR A 815 -4.90 49.68 9.29
N GLY A 816 -6.12 49.17 9.43
CA GLY A 816 -6.73 48.18 8.53
C GLY A 816 -6.27 46.74 8.77
N ASP A 817 -5.41 46.52 9.77
CA ASP A 817 -4.91 45.20 10.13
C ASP A 817 -5.88 44.47 11.06
N VAL A 818 -5.98 43.15 10.93
CA VAL A 818 -6.68 42.30 11.93
C VAL A 818 -5.66 41.65 12.84
N VAL A 819 -5.85 41.72 14.15
CA VAL A 819 -4.95 41.09 15.13
C VAL A 819 -5.72 40.06 15.96
N ILE A 820 -5.22 38.83 15.96
CA ILE A 820 -5.81 37.69 16.65
C ILE A 820 -4.81 37.22 17.71
N ASP A 821 -5.30 37.03 18.94
CA ASP A 821 -4.53 36.36 20.00
C ASP A 821 -4.78 34.85 19.91
N ALA A 822 -3.78 34.11 19.45
CA ALA A 822 -3.85 32.67 19.24
C ALA A 822 -3.15 31.88 20.37
N SER A 823 -2.78 32.52 21.47
CA SER A 823 -2.03 31.88 22.56
C SER A 823 -2.79 30.75 23.28
N ALA A 824 -4.13 30.75 23.20
CA ALA A 824 -4.98 29.72 23.79
C ALA A 824 -5.41 28.64 22.79
N TRP A 825 -4.99 28.72 21.53
CA TRP A 825 -5.40 27.80 20.47
C TRP A 825 -4.81 26.40 20.67
N ASN A 826 -5.58 25.37 20.35
CA ASN A 826 -5.15 23.99 20.52
C ASN A 826 -4.32 23.54 19.32
N THR A 827 -3.00 23.68 19.46
CA THR A 827 -2.00 23.36 18.44
C THR A 827 -1.62 21.88 18.37
N LYS A 828 -2.39 20.97 18.98
CA LYS A 828 -2.12 19.52 18.88
C LYS A 828 -2.28 19.04 17.44
N LYS A 829 -1.47 18.06 17.06
CA LYS A 829 -1.51 17.40 15.76
C LYS A 829 -2.93 16.94 15.44
N GLY A 830 -3.40 17.26 14.23
CA GLY A 830 -4.72 16.89 13.73
C GLY A 830 -5.83 17.86 14.11
N ASN A 831 -5.59 18.82 15.00
CA ASN A 831 -6.58 19.85 15.33
C ASN A 831 -6.58 20.99 14.31
N SER A 832 -7.74 21.63 14.21
CA SER A 832 -7.92 22.90 13.52
C SER A 832 -8.52 23.93 14.47
N GLU A 833 -8.07 25.16 14.34
CA GLU A 833 -8.65 26.32 15.03
C GLU A 833 -9.18 27.30 13.99
N VAL A 834 -10.40 27.80 14.21
CA VAL A 834 -11.14 28.60 13.23
C VAL A 834 -11.67 29.87 13.90
N CYS A 835 -11.51 31.01 13.23
CA CYS A 835 -12.13 32.26 13.65
C CYS A 835 -12.68 33.05 12.47
N GLY A 836 -13.65 33.91 12.75
CA GLY A 836 -14.11 34.94 11.82
C GLY A 836 -13.13 36.11 11.78
N VAL A 837 -13.03 36.74 10.62
CA VAL A 837 -12.17 37.89 10.35
C VAL A 837 -12.98 38.90 9.55
N THR A 838 -13.10 40.12 10.08
CA THR A 838 -13.78 41.22 9.39
C THR A 838 -12.78 42.31 9.01
N ILE A 839 -12.57 42.52 7.71
CA ILE A 839 -11.77 43.62 7.16
C ILE A 839 -12.63 44.86 6.87
N LEU A 840 -12.00 46.03 6.79
CA LEU A 840 -12.71 47.27 6.44
C LEU A 840 -13.15 47.24 4.96
N ALA A 841 -14.37 47.65 4.68
CA ALA A 841 -14.95 47.58 3.34
C ALA A 841 -14.18 48.41 2.29
N ASP A 842 -13.51 49.49 2.69
CA ASP A 842 -12.64 50.35 1.87
C ASP A 842 -11.18 49.86 1.81
N LYS A 843 -10.91 48.68 2.39
CA LYS A 843 -9.58 48.05 2.44
C LYS A 843 -9.54 46.65 1.82
N MET A 844 -10.52 46.28 1.00
CA MET A 844 -10.43 45.07 0.16
C MET A 844 -9.15 45.10 -0.68
N GLY A 845 -8.51 43.95 -0.87
CA GLY A 845 -7.16 43.92 -1.41
C GLY A 845 -6.41 42.63 -1.09
N THR A 846 -5.12 42.61 -1.42
CA THR A 846 -4.22 41.50 -1.10
C THR A 846 -3.68 41.66 0.31
N TYR A 847 -3.73 40.58 1.10
CA TYR A 847 -3.30 40.57 2.50
C TYR A 847 -2.12 39.62 2.74
N ASP A 848 -1.25 39.97 3.68
CA ASP A 848 -0.26 39.06 4.25
C ASP A 848 -0.72 38.57 5.63
N ILE A 849 -0.37 37.35 6.01
CA ILE A 849 -0.44 36.83 7.39
C ILE A 849 0.94 36.84 8.04
N GLU A 850 1.05 37.40 9.24
CA GLU A 850 2.21 37.27 10.12
C GLU A 850 1.80 36.44 11.34
N ILE A 851 2.49 35.33 11.62
CA ILE A 851 2.24 34.46 12.76
C ILE A 851 3.46 34.45 13.68
N GLU A 852 3.25 34.77 14.96
CA GLU A 852 4.24 34.53 16.02
C GLU A 852 4.17 33.08 16.48
N MET A 853 5.29 32.35 16.40
CA MET A 853 5.36 30.91 16.61
C MET A 853 6.57 30.55 17.47
N LYS A 854 6.45 29.50 18.31
CA LYS A 854 7.54 28.97 19.14
C LYS A 854 7.47 27.45 19.19
N SER A 855 8.61 26.78 19.26
CA SER A 855 8.69 25.36 19.58
C SER A 855 9.94 25.05 20.39
N ASP A 856 9.78 24.24 21.44
CA ASP A 856 10.90 23.77 22.26
C ASP A 856 11.69 22.61 21.60
N LEU A 857 11.32 22.20 20.38
CA LEU A 857 12.00 21.13 19.65
C LEU A 857 13.30 21.62 18.98
N GLU A 858 14.17 20.67 18.62
CA GLU A 858 15.43 20.89 17.92
C GLU A 858 15.23 21.23 16.42
N ASP A 859 16.22 21.87 15.82
CA ASP A 859 16.16 22.43 14.45
C ASP A 859 15.94 21.39 13.32
N LEU A 860 15.94 20.09 13.64
CA LEU A 860 15.60 19.01 12.70
C LEU A 860 14.11 18.63 12.73
N ALA A 861 13.36 19.05 13.74
CA ALA A 861 11.92 18.86 13.79
C ALA A 861 11.24 19.71 12.71
N GLN A 862 10.17 19.18 12.10
CA GLN A 862 9.35 19.92 11.14
C GLN A 862 7.93 20.07 11.70
N LEU A 863 7.45 21.30 11.73
CA LEU A 863 6.17 21.69 12.32
C LEU A 863 5.32 22.40 11.27
N PRO A 864 4.58 21.64 10.44
CA PRO A 864 3.71 22.21 9.42
C PRO A 864 2.41 22.76 10.02
N VAL A 865 2.07 23.98 9.63
CA VAL A 865 0.77 24.63 9.86
C VAL A 865 0.17 25.01 8.52
N THR A 866 -1.04 24.52 8.24
CA THR A 866 -1.77 24.89 7.02
C THR A 866 -2.71 26.04 7.32
N VAL A 867 -2.64 27.10 6.52
CA VAL A 867 -3.47 28.30 6.66
C VAL A 867 -4.55 28.29 5.59
N TYR A 868 -5.79 28.41 6.02
CA TYR A 868 -6.98 28.50 5.17
C TYR A 868 -7.66 29.84 5.36
N ILE A 869 -8.17 30.40 4.27
CA ILE A 869 -9.16 31.49 4.29
C ILE A 869 -10.39 31.00 3.54
N ASP A 870 -11.55 31.06 4.18
CA ASP A 870 -12.83 30.59 3.62
C ASP A 870 -12.77 29.14 3.13
N ASN A 871 -12.16 28.26 3.93
CA ASN A 871 -11.87 26.85 3.61
C ASN A 871 -10.99 26.62 2.36
N ILE A 872 -10.43 27.67 1.77
CA ILE A 872 -9.43 27.58 0.71
C ILE A 872 -8.04 27.68 1.34
N VAL A 873 -7.19 26.68 1.10
CA VAL A 873 -5.78 26.74 1.52
C VAL A 873 -5.09 27.91 0.83
N LYS A 874 -4.52 28.80 1.64
CA LYS A 874 -3.74 29.94 1.13
C LYS A 874 -2.25 29.66 1.14
N THR A 875 -1.77 29.02 2.18
CA THR A 875 -0.35 28.73 2.32
C THR A 875 -0.13 27.63 3.36
N MET A 876 1.05 27.01 3.33
CA MET A 876 1.54 26.17 4.40
C MET A 876 2.82 26.80 4.95
N ILE A 877 2.90 26.90 6.27
CA ILE A 877 4.08 27.36 6.99
C ILE A 877 4.67 26.13 7.67
N SER A 878 5.81 25.65 7.20
CA SER A 878 6.58 24.63 7.89
C SER A 878 7.75 25.31 8.59
N ILE A 879 7.73 25.32 9.92
CA ILE A 879 8.86 25.82 10.71
C ILE A 879 9.67 24.65 11.24
N ARG A 880 10.96 24.90 11.45
CA ARG A 880 11.80 23.98 12.22
C ARG A 880 11.61 24.22 13.72
N GLY A 881 12.03 23.26 14.55
CA GLY A 881 12.12 23.50 15.98
C GLY A 881 12.92 24.79 16.26
N THR A 882 12.43 25.62 17.17
CA THR A 882 13.00 26.96 17.42
C THR A 882 13.82 27.01 18.70
N LYS A 883 14.06 25.86 19.36
CA LYS A 883 14.76 25.76 20.65
C LYS A 883 14.18 26.69 21.73
N GLY A 884 12.87 26.90 21.69
CA GLY A 884 12.14 27.75 22.63
C GLY A 884 12.16 29.25 22.30
N GLU A 885 12.74 29.66 21.18
CA GLU A 885 12.73 31.06 20.75
C GLU A 885 11.48 31.41 19.93
N TRP A 886 10.92 32.59 20.15
CA TRP A 886 9.80 33.10 19.35
C TRP A 886 10.29 33.60 18.00
N ILE A 887 9.68 33.09 16.93
CA ILE A 887 9.92 33.54 15.56
C ILE A 887 8.65 34.15 14.97
N LYS A 888 8.81 34.89 13.88
CA LYS A 888 7.71 35.43 13.08
C LYS A 888 7.81 34.89 11.66
N GLU A 889 6.76 34.23 11.22
CA GLU A 889 6.62 33.80 9.83
C GLU A 889 5.59 34.67 9.14
N THR A 890 5.95 35.20 7.96
CA THR A 890 5.03 36.00 7.14
C THR A 890 4.80 35.30 5.81
N ARG A 891 3.54 35.24 5.36
CA ARG A 891 3.14 34.67 4.07
C ARG A 891 2.05 35.51 3.42
N ASP A 892 2.00 35.46 2.10
CA ASP A 892 0.92 36.04 1.31
C ASP A 892 -0.36 35.20 1.48
N LEU A 893 -1.50 35.84 1.74
CA LEU A 893 -2.82 35.19 1.79
C LEU A 893 -3.66 35.42 0.54
N GLY A 894 -3.17 36.21 -0.41
CA GLY A 894 -3.88 36.58 -1.62
C GLY A 894 -5.00 37.60 -1.37
N PHE A 895 -5.87 37.72 -2.38
CA PHE A 895 -6.90 38.76 -2.43
C PHE A 895 -8.13 38.42 -1.59
N PHE A 896 -8.60 39.41 -0.81
CA PHE A 896 -9.79 39.34 0.02
C PHE A 896 -10.90 40.18 -0.61
N PHE A 897 -11.99 39.52 -1.01
CA PHE A 897 -13.15 40.16 -1.61
C PHE A 897 -14.34 40.13 -0.65
N GLY A 898 -14.85 41.31 -0.29
CA GLY A 898 -15.86 41.45 0.75
C GLY A 898 -15.26 41.71 2.14
N PRO A 899 -16.09 42.12 3.12
CA PRO A 899 -15.60 42.50 4.44
C PRO A 899 -15.44 41.33 5.41
N ASN A 900 -16.03 40.15 5.17
CA ASN A 900 -16.06 39.06 6.15
C ASN A 900 -15.48 37.79 5.54
N HIS A 901 -14.57 37.16 6.28
CA HIS A 901 -13.86 35.94 5.94
C HIS A 901 -13.72 35.06 7.19
N TYR A 902 -13.28 33.81 7.03
CA TYR A 902 -12.88 32.95 8.14
C TYR A 902 -11.46 32.44 7.95
N LEU A 903 -10.65 32.51 9.01
CA LEU A 903 -9.30 31.97 9.06
C LEU A 903 -9.34 30.61 9.77
N LYS A 904 -8.78 29.57 9.15
CA LYS A 904 -8.54 28.26 9.78
C LYS A 904 -7.06 27.94 9.76
N LEU A 905 -6.52 27.53 10.91
CA LEU A 905 -5.17 26.95 11.02
C LEU A 905 -5.28 25.47 11.37
N TYR A 906 -4.70 24.60 10.55
CA TYR A 906 -4.56 23.18 10.83
C TYR A 906 -3.13 22.85 11.24
N PHE A 907 -2.96 22.06 12.30
CA PHE A 907 -1.65 21.72 12.87
C PHE A 907 -1.26 20.27 12.52
N GLY A 908 -0.25 20.10 11.66
CA GLY A 908 0.18 18.78 11.18
C GLY A 908 1.18 18.05 12.09
N ALA A 909 1.67 18.70 13.15
CA ALA A 909 2.58 18.13 14.13
C ALA A 909 2.34 18.70 15.53
N ASN A 910 2.80 17.98 16.55
CA ASN A 910 2.79 18.44 17.94
C ASN A 910 4.01 19.31 18.26
N GLY A 911 3.91 20.13 19.31
CA GLY A 911 5.06 20.86 19.87
C GLY A 911 5.18 22.30 19.39
N LEU A 912 4.11 22.87 18.84
CA LEU A 912 4.02 24.27 18.45
C LEU A 912 3.24 25.08 19.48
N GLU A 913 3.70 26.28 19.80
CA GLU A 913 2.95 27.31 20.52
C GLU A 913 2.77 28.53 19.61
N LEU A 914 1.60 29.16 19.70
CA LEU A 914 1.28 30.37 18.95
C LEU A 914 1.23 31.61 19.85
N GLY A 915 1.59 32.76 19.29
CA GLY A 915 1.44 34.07 19.90
C GLY A 915 0.33 34.84 19.20
N LYS A 916 0.67 35.98 18.59
CA LYS A 916 -0.27 36.77 17.79
C LYS A 916 -0.24 36.37 16.32
N ILE A 917 -1.42 36.39 15.70
CA ILE A 917 -1.59 36.38 14.26
C ILE A 917 -2.01 37.79 13.81
N ARG A 918 -1.42 38.28 12.73
CA ARG A 918 -1.78 39.58 12.14
C ARG A 918 -2.07 39.42 10.66
N LEU A 919 -3.20 39.93 10.21
CA LEU A 919 -3.50 40.09 8.79
C LEU A 919 -3.24 41.53 8.39
N LYS A 920 -2.32 41.75 7.45
CA LYS A 920 -1.89 43.09 7.03
C LYS A 920 -2.26 43.34 5.59
N LEU A 921 -2.88 44.50 5.31
CA LEU A 921 -3.15 44.88 3.93
C LEU A 921 -1.83 45.19 3.22
N ARG A 922 -1.53 44.43 2.16
CA ARG A 922 -0.36 44.64 1.33
C ARG A 922 -0.66 45.59 0.18
N GLU A 923 -1.77 45.38 -0.53
CA GLU A 923 -2.18 46.22 -1.65
C GLU A 923 -3.70 46.34 -1.73
N GLY A 924 -4.21 47.57 -1.76
CA GLY A 924 -5.65 47.84 -1.82
C GLY A 924 -6.22 47.81 -3.24
N MET A 925 -7.51 47.51 -3.35
CA MET A 925 -8.25 47.39 -4.61
C MET A 925 -8.20 48.64 -5.52
N GLU A 926 -7.99 49.83 -4.95
CA GLU A 926 -7.83 51.09 -5.72
C GLU A 926 -6.57 51.14 -6.59
N VAL A 927 -5.52 50.37 -6.25
CA VAL A 927 -4.23 50.34 -6.98
C VAL A 927 -4.28 49.34 -8.14
N LEU A 928 -4.95 48.20 -7.96
CA LEU A 928 -5.10 47.16 -8.98
C LEU A 928 -5.90 47.62 -10.22
N SER A 929 -6.81 48.59 -10.05
CA SER A 929 -7.59 49.17 -11.17
C SER A 929 -6.82 50.11 -12.10
N LYS A 930 -5.56 50.48 -11.77
CA LYS A 930 -4.73 51.39 -12.59
C LYS A 930 -3.71 50.69 -13.50
N HIS A 931 -3.62 49.35 -13.44
CA HIS A 931 -2.69 48.59 -14.26
C HIS A 931 -3.29 48.07 -15.59
N GLU A 932 -4.55 48.42 -15.90
CA GLU A 932 -5.22 48.11 -17.18
C GLU A 932 -5.50 49.34 -18.08
N GLU A 933 -4.87 50.50 -17.84
CA GLU A 933 -4.87 51.65 -18.78
C GLU A 933 -3.52 51.90 -19.47
#